data_AF-A0AAD9R3K1-F1
#
_entry.id   AF-A0AAD9R3K1-F1
#
_cell.length_a   1.000
_cell.length_b   1.000
_cell.length_c   1.000
_cell.angle_alpha   90.00
_cell.angle_beta   90.00
_cell.angle_gamma   90.00
#
_symmetry.space_group_name_H-M   'P 1'
#
loop_
_entity.id
_entity.type
_entity.pdbx_description
1 polymer ?
#
loop_
_entity_poly.entity_id
_entity_poly.type
_entity_poly.pdbx_seq_one_letter_code
_entity_poly.pdbx_strand_id
1 'polypeptide(L)'
;FALVITVIIAQDKKLEKDYLLFFINGTGRLLLSFVIGKLLQKMCLFCEEVQHKETRYNGSLKKVLKSTFAFRFGDYMFFFLSVFLLVLIYAFEVKCTTFCHEKYFWLFCLNSCWVAMLSFVVGCREPSIVEVSQINERENKNVADGLAWSYYFGYLKLVLPKLDEQIGKSEEYRYKVTRKKLYILLPKNCYTFETIDKADPRVTIAGNLEPYEMNRAGILKRGYGHTVYRIKMPLPDRGEDEPYFLVLEYATPLMSLYDMSQNAEAGLSREQRDEQLNNGFGPISKRRGKYATVAAAIILVAVSAVYVIIKATIAQGSDGEERKDNVLFFIFGTGLLLLSLVVGEGLQRTCMFFEEIRHKETRYNGSWNKVLKSTFAFRFGHLILTLCVVSLLAVSYALYANYNTFYRADYFIFFSLNSFGVSLLSFIVGCREPSIVEVSQINERENKNVADGLAWSYYFGYLKLVLPKLDEQIGKSEDYRYEVSRRKLYILLPKNCYTFETIDKADPRVTIAGNLEPYEMNRAGILKRVYRHTVHKIEMLRPDGSVDKYHLVLEYATPLMSLYDMSVNTEAGLSREERDEQVVLFIRKLKEILDKCPECKNKYELVPIGDNNQIADVLVQKIKDADVPVEVETNAYIYENNVAQCSRI
;
A
#
# COMPACT_ATOMS: atom_id res chain seq x y z
N PHE A 1 9.58 -30.83 -16.04
CA PHE A 1 10.48 -31.43 -15.03
C PHE A 1 10.38 -32.95 -15.03
N ALA A 2 9.22 -33.55 -14.73
CA ALA A 2 9.03 -35.00 -14.79
C ALA A 2 9.29 -35.59 -16.19
N LEU A 3 8.78 -34.98 -17.28
CA LEU A 3 8.95 -35.49 -18.65
C LEU A 3 10.41 -35.52 -19.14
N VAL A 4 11.23 -34.55 -18.73
CA VAL A 4 12.67 -34.51 -19.06
C VAL A 4 13.41 -35.61 -18.30
N ILE A 5 13.02 -35.84 -17.05
CA ILE A 5 13.54 -36.94 -16.22
C ILE A 5 13.11 -38.30 -16.81
N THR A 6 11.89 -38.45 -17.31
CA THR A 6 11.43 -39.70 -17.95
C THR A 6 12.14 -39.99 -19.28
N VAL A 7 12.44 -38.95 -20.07
CA VAL A 7 13.19 -39.08 -21.33
C VAL A 7 14.66 -39.45 -21.08
N ILE A 8 15.26 -38.95 -20.00
CA ILE A 8 16.63 -39.30 -19.58
C ILE A 8 16.69 -40.71 -18.95
N ILE A 9 15.66 -41.13 -18.21
CA ILE A 9 15.59 -42.48 -17.60
C ILE A 9 15.43 -43.59 -18.65
N ALA A 10 14.93 -43.27 -19.86
CA ALA A 10 14.62 -44.26 -20.89
C ALA A 10 15.84 -44.69 -21.75
N GLN A 11 17.02 -44.11 -21.60
CA GLN A 11 18.22 -44.50 -22.34
C GLN A 11 19.35 -44.95 -21.41
N ASP A 12 19.89 -46.14 -21.67
CA ASP A 12 20.90 -46.79 -20.83
C ASP A 12 22.29 -46.15 -21.05
N LYS A 13 22.85 -45.53 -20.01
CA LYS A 13 24.30 -45.25 -19.83
C LYS A 13 24.57 -44.81 -18.39
N LYS A 14 25.46 -45.54 -17.69
CA LYS A 14 25.99 -45.26 -16.33
C LYS A 14 26.34 -43.78 -16.08
N LEU A 15 26.79 -43.06 -17.12
CA LEU A 15 27.11 -41.64 -17.10
C LEU A 15 25.88 -40.74 -16.83
N GLU A 16 24.69 -41.07 -17.36
CA GLU A 16 23.46 -40.28 -17.16
C GLU A 16 22.91 -40.43 -15.73
N LYS A 17 23.12 -41.60 -15.11
CA LYS A 17 22.77 -41.84 -13.71
C LYS A 17 23.59 -40.94 -12.77
N ASP A 18 24.89 -40.78 -13.04
CA ASP A 18 25.77 -39.92 -12.25
C ASP A 18 25.40 -38.44 -12.39
N TYR A 19 25.02 -37.98 -13.60
CA TYR A 19 24.51 -36.62 -13.82
C TYR A 19 23.16 -36.37 -13.13
N LEU A 20 22.25 -37.34 -13.15
CA LEU A 20 20.96 -37.25 -12.46
C LEU A 20 21.14 -37.19 -10.93
N LEU A 21 22.05 -38.01 -10.38
CA LEU A 21 22.40 -37.97 -8.96
C LEU A 21 23.08 -36.64 -8.57
N PHE A 22 23.98 -36.13 -9.41
CA PHE A 22 24.59 -34.80 -9.23
C PHE A 22 23.53 -33.69 -9.24
N PHE A 23 22.57 -33.76 -10.15
CA PHE A 23 21.47 -32.81 -10.28
C PHE A 23 20.59 -32.78 -9.02
N ILE A 24 20.18 -33.97 -8.53
CA ILE A 24 19.38 -34.11 -7.30
C ILE A 24 20.15 -33.56 -6.10
N ASN A 25 21.45 -33.88 -5.99
CA ASN A 25 22.32 -33.42 -4.91
C ASN A 25 22.50 -31.90 -4.93
N GLY A 26 22.83 -31.33 -6.10
CA GLY A 26 23.01 -29.90 -6.28
C GLY A 26 21.72 -29.13 -5.99
N THR A 27 20.59 -29.58 -6.53
CA THR A 27 19.30 -28.90 -6.35
C THR A 27 18.82 -28.95 -4.89
N GLY A 28 18.92 -30.12 -4.22
CA GLY A 28 18.52 -30.25 -2.82
C GLY A 28 19.32 -29.34 -1.89
N ARG A 29 20.64 -29.23 -2.11
CA ARG A 29 21.51 -28.36 -1.31
C ARG A 29 21.25 -26.87 -1.56
N LEU A 30 20.95 -26.48 -2.80
CA LEU A 30 20.61 -25.09 -3.14
C LEU A 30 19.26 -24.67 -2.55
N LEU A 31 18.28 -25.56 -2.54
CA LEU A 31 16.98 -25.31 -1.89
C LEU A 31 17.14 -25.19 -0.37
N LEU A 32 17.93 -26.08 0.25
CA LEU A 32 18.26 -25.99 1.67
C LEU A 32 18.95 -24.65 2.01
N SER A 33 19.90 -24.22 1.19
CA SER A 33 20.58 -22.93 1.31
C SER A 33 19.60 -21.75 1.30
N PHE A 34 18.64 -21.76 0.37
CA PHE A 34 17.59 -20.74 0.30
C PHE A 34 16.70 -20.73 1.56
N VAL A 35 16.29 -21.90 2.04
CA VAL A 35 15.48 -22.05 3.26
C VAL A 35 16.21 -21.53 4.49
N ILE A 36 17.48 -21.90 4.68
CA ILE A 36 18.31 -21.40 5.78
C ILE A 36 18.46 -19.88 5.70
N GLY A 37 18.70 -19.36 4.50
CA GLY A 37 18.79 -17.91 4.27
C GLY A 37 17.52 -17.16 4.65
N LYS A 38 16.35 -17.69 4.27
CA LYS A 38 15.04 -17.10 4.64
C LYS A 38 14.80 -17.17 6.15
N LEU A 39 15.18 -18.26 6.80
CA LEU A 39 15.07 -18.41 8.25
C LEU A 39 15.93 -17.38 8.99
N LEU A 40 17.19 -17.21 8.58
CA LEU A 40 18.10 -16.23 9.16
C LEU A 40 17.61 -14.80 8.95
N GLN A 41 17.07 -14.47 7.76
CA GLN A 41 16.44 -13.17 7.51
C GLN A 41 15.30 -12.89 8.50
N LYS A 42 14.42 -13.88 8.72
CA LYS A 42 13.34 -13.77 9.73
C LYS A 42 13.88 -13.65 11.16
N MET A 43 15.00 -14.31 11.49
CA MET A 43 15.67 -14.10 12.78
C MET A 43 16.20 -12.67 12.95
N CYS A 44 16.79 -12.08 11.90
CA CYS A 44 17.23 -10.68 11.93
C CYS A 44 16.05 -9.72 12.15
N LEU A 45 14.93 -9.96 11.46
CA LEU A 45 13.70 -9.19 11.67
C LEU A 45 13.13 -9.39 13.08
N PHE A 46 13.20 -10.60 13.61
CA PHE A 46 12.75 -10.90 14.97
C PHE A 46 13.56 -10.11 16.01
N CYS A 47 14.89 -10.03 15.84
CA CYS A 47 15.75 -9.22 16.72
C CYS A 47 15.34 -7.74 16.74
N GLU A 48 14.93 -7.18 15.60
CA GLU A 48 14.42 -5.81 15.53
C GLU A 48 13.02 -5.68 16.18
N GLU A 49 12.10 -6.59 15.86
CA GLU A 49 10.72 -6.53 16.38
C GLU A 49 10.64 -6.77 17.90
N VAL A 50 11.58 -7.50 18.49
CA VAL A 50 11.67 -7.66 19.95
C VAL A 50 11.88 -6.32 20.66
N GLN A 51 12.57 -5.35 20.06
CA GLN A 51 12.73 -4.00 20.64
C GLN A 51 11.40 -3.23 20.69
N HIS A 52 10.46 -3.59 19.81
CA HIS A 52 9.14 -2.97 19.70
C HIS A 52 8.04 -3.79 20.39
N LYS A 53 8.42 -4.80 21.18
CA LYS A 53 7.50 -5.69 21.89
C LYS A 53 6.48 -4.95 22.77
N GLU A 54 6.93 -3.98 23.55
CA GLU A 54 6.06 -3.23 24.48
C GLU A 54 5.13 -2.26 23.74
N THR A 55 5.60 -1.65 22.65
CA THR A 55 4.84 -0.62 21.92
C THR A 55 3.92 -1.17 20.84
N ARG A 56 4.29 -2.25 20.16
CA ARG A 56 3.53 -2.82 19.02
C ARG A 56 2.79 -4.12 19.34
N TYR A 57 3.24 -4.88 20.35
CA TYR A 57 2.73 -6.23 20.61
C TYR A 57 2.21 -6.43 22.04
N ASN A 58 2.03 -5.35 22.80
CA ASN A 58 1.49 -5.34 24.17
C ASN A 58 2.26 -6.28 25.11
N GLY A 59 3.58 -6.32 24.98
CA GLY A 59 4.40 -7.20 25.82
C GLY A 59 4.30 -8.69 25.45
N SER A 60 3.63 -9.07 24.36
CA SER A 60 3.45 -10.48 23.98
C SER A 60 4.51 -10.97 22.99
N LEU A 61 5.46 -11.79 23.47
CA LEU A 61 6.49 -12.40 22.61
C LEU A 61 5.91 -13.43 21.63
N LYS A 62 4.79 -14.09 21.98
CA LYS A 62 4.07 -15.01 21.09
C LYS A 62 3.52 -14.28 19.85
N LYS A 63 3.03 -13.05 20.02
CA LYS A 63 2.56 -12.22 18.89
C LYS A 63 3.71 -11.81 17.97
N VAL A 64 4.84 -11.39 18.54
CA VAL A 64 6.08 -11.09 17.78
C VAL A 64 6.52 -12.31 16.98
N LEU A 65 6.60 -13.48 17.60
CA LEU A 65 7.01 -14.70 16.92
C LEU A 65 6.04 -15.05 15.78
N LYS A 66 4.73 -14.96 16.01
CA LYS A 66 3.70 -15.25 15.00
C LYS A 66 3.74 -14.27 13.84
N SER A 67 3.98 -12.98 14.08
CA SER A 67 4.04 -11.95 13.01
C SER A 67 5.31 -12.07 12.18
N THR A 68 6.47 -12.33 12.81
CA THR A 68 7.75 -12.47 12.11
C THR A 68 7.89 -13.81 11.39
N PHE A 69 7.50 -14.92 12.03
CA PHE A 69 7.62 -16.28 11.48
C PHE A 69 6.33 -16.78 10.81
N ALA A 70 5.54 -15.89 10.23
CA ALA A 70 4.45 -16.29 9.34
C ALA A 70 5.03 -16.91 8.06
N PHE A 71 4.94 -18.24 7.93
CA PHE A 71 5.30 -18.97 6.71
C PHE A 71 4.05 -19.22 5.87
N ARG A 72 4.17 -19.04 4.55
CA ARG A 72 3.09 -19.28 3.58
C ARG A 72 3.15 -20.71 3.05
N PHE A 73 2.11 -21.16 2.36
CA PHE A 73 2.05 -22.53 1.79
C PHE A 73 3.30 -22.86 0.97
N GLY A 74 3.77 -21.91 0.15
CA GLY A 74 4.98 -22.09 -0.64
C GLY A 74 6.22 -22.40 0.18
N ASP A 75 6.39 -21.77 1.34
CA ASP A 75 7.53 -22.00 2.23
C ASP A 75 7.56 -23.43 2.76
N TYR A 76 6.40 -23.98 3.12
CA TYR A 76 6.28 -25.37 3.57
C TYR A 76 6.59 -26.34 2.43
N MET A 77 6.15 -26.04 1.21
CA MET A 77 6.48 -26.84 0.02
C MET A 77 7.98 -26.84 -0.27
N PHE A 78 8.64 -25.68 -0.15
CA PHE A 78 10.09 -25.58 -0.30
C PHE A 78 10.85 -26.33 0.79
N PHE A 79 10.42 -26.22 2.04
CA PHE A 79 11.01 -26.97 3.14
C PHE A 79 10.84 -28.48 2.92
N PHE A 80 9.64 -28.93 2.60
CA PHE A 80 9.35 -30.33 2.32
C PHE A 80 10.17 -30.86 1.14
N LEU A 81 10.23 -30.13 0.03
CA LEU A 81 11.03 -30.52 -1.14
C LEU A 81 12.53 -30.57 -0.80
N SER A 82 13.03 -29.64 0.01
CA SER A 82 14.43 -29.64 0.46
C SER A 82 14.74 -30.89 1.30
N VAL A 83 13.91 -31.19 2.29
CA VAL A 83 14.07 -32.38 3.15
C VAL A 83 13.94 -33.66 2.34
N PHE A 84 12.96 -33.74 1.45
CA PHE A 84 12.75 -34.88 0.56
C PHE A 84 13.99 -35.15 -0.31
N LEU A 85 14.54 -34.11 -0.94
CA LEU A 85 15.76 -34.26 -1.74
C LEU A 85 16.97 -34.68 -0.89
N LEU A 86 17.09 -34.18 0.35
CA LEU A 86 18.14 -34.61 1.31
C LEU A 86 18.01 -36.09 1.69
N VAL A 87 16.78 -36.56 1.94
CA VAL A 87 16.51 -37.97 2.23
C VAL A 87 16.82 -38.85 1.02
N LEU A 88 16.48 -38.42 -0.19
CA LEU A 88 16.85 -39.14 -1.40
C LEU A 88 18.38 -39.22 -1.59
N ILE A 89 19.11 -38.14 -1.30
CA ILE A 89 20.59 -38.15 -1.35
C ILE A 89 21.16 -39.21 -0.39
N TYR A 90 20.62 -39.29 0.83
CA TYR A 90 21.05 -40.29 1.82
C TYR A 90 20.67 -41.71 1.40
N ALA A 91 19.43 -41.93 0.94
CA ALA A 91 18.91 -43.24 0.55
C ALA A 91 19.61 -43.82 -0.69
N PHE A 92 20.08 -42.99 -1.63
CA PHE A 92 20.78 -43.44 -2.82
C PHE A 92 22.29 -43.61 -2.64
N GLU A 93 22.83 -43.45 -1.42
CA GLU A 93 24.28 -43.53 -1.10
C GLU A 93 25.15 -42.83 -2.16
N VAL A 94 24.74 -41.62 -2.57
CA VAL A 94 25.35 -40.93 -3.70
C VAL A 94 26.81 -40.60 -3.40
N LYS A 95 27.74 -41.43 -3.88
CA LYS A 95 29.19 -41.17 -3.86
C LYS A 95 29.56 -40.17 -4.96
N CYS A 96 29.13 -38.90 -4.84
CA CYS A 96 29.71 -37.83 -5.66
C CYS A 96 31.11 -37.50 -5.13
N THR A 97 32.13 -37.99 -5.83
CA THR A 97 33.55 -37.79 -5.48
C THR A 97 33.97 -36.32 -5.32
N THR A 98 33.26 -35.38 -5.95
CA THR A 98 33.60 -33.95 -5.94
C THR A 98 32.97 -33.13 -4.79
N PHE A 99 31.84 -33.57 -4.21
CA PHE A 99 31.05 -32.76 -3.24
C PHE A 99 30.47 -33.53 -2.03
N CYS A 100 30.65 -34.86 -1.96
CA CYS A 100 30.10 -35.71 -0.89
C CYS A 100 31.04 -36.02 0.27
N HIS A 101 32.26 -35.51 0.30
CA HIS A 101 33.07 -35.61 1.52
C HIS A 101 32.40 -34.78 2.64
N GLU A 102 32.11 -35.42 3.79
CA GLU A 102 31.51 -34.77 4.98
C GLU A 102 32.24 -33.48 5.37
N LYS A 103 33.56 -33.41 5.13
CA LYS A 103 34.40 -32.22 5.35
C LYS A 103 33.92 -30.97 4.61
N TYR A 104 33.35 -31.08 3.41
CA TYR A 104 32.91 -29.94 2.59
C TYR A 104 31.44 -29.57 2.77
N PHE A 105 30.64 -30.44 3.41
CA PHE A 105 29.21 -30.19 3.66
C PHE A 105 29.02 -28.97 4.55
N TRP A 106 29.70 -28.92 5.70
CA TRP A 106 29.64 -27.78 6.63
C TRP A 106 30.14 -26.48 6.00
N LEU A 107 31.20 -26.56 5.18
CA LEU A 107 31.75 -25.42 4.46
C LEU A 107 30.74 -24.83 3.46
N PHE A 108 29.99 -25.70 2.78
CA PHE A 108 28.94 -25.31 1.85
C PHE A 108 27.74 -24.67 2.57
N CYS A 109 27.30 -25.23 3.71
CA CYS A 109 26.26 -24.63 4.55
C CYS A 109 26.68 -23.25 5.06
N LEU A 110 27.93 -23.08 5.50
CA LEU A 110 28.48 -21.79 5.91
C LEU A 110 28.52 -20.79 4.75
N ASN A 111 28.97 -21.22 3.56
CA ASN A 111 28.98 -20.38 2.35
C ASN A 111 27.55 -19.93 1.98
N SER A 112 26.60 -20.85 2.03
CA SER A 112 25.18 -20.59 1.80
C SER A 112 24.61 -19.57 2.78
N CYS A 113 24.88 -19.71 4.08
CA CYS A 113 24.50 -18.74 5.09
C CYS A 113 25.13 -17.36 4.80
N TRP A 114 26.41 -17.35 4.42
CA TRP A 114 27.15 -16.13 4.13
C TRP A 114 26.56 -15.38 2.92
N VAL A 115 26.31 -16.08 1.81
CA VAL A 115 25.67 -15.52 0.60
C VAL A 115 24.26 -15.00 0.91
N ALA A 116 23.48 -15.74 1.71
CA ALA A 116 22.15 -15.30 2.09
C ALA A 116 22.17 -14.01 2.92
N MET A 117 23.04 -13.93 3.94
CA MET A 117 23.19 -12.71 4.76
C MET A 117 23.73 -11.54 3.94
N LEU A 118 24.71 -11.78 3.06
CA LEU A 118 25.23 -10.75 2.18
C LEU A 118 24.14 -10.21 1.25
N SER A 119 23.33 -11.09 0.68
CA SER A 119 22.21 -10.69 -0.20
C SER A 119 21.17 -9.82 0.51
N PHE A 120 20.96 -10.05 1.82
CA PHE A 120 20.07 -9.24 2.65
C PHE A 120 20.69 -7.88 2.99
N VAL A 121 21.98 -7.84 3.37
CA VAL A 121 22.70 -6.59 3.69
C VAL A 121 22.85 -5.67 2.47
N VAL A 122 23.16 -6.26 1.31
CA VAL A 122 23.30 -5.53 0.03
C VAL A 122 21.94 -5.12 -0.54
N GLY A 123 20.85 -5.74 -0.08
CA GLY A 123 19.50 -5.47 -0.56
C GLY A 123 19.20 -6.08 -1.93
N CYS A 124 19.86 -7.18 -2.31
CA CYS A 124 19.59 -7.89 -3.57
C CYS A 124 18.17 -8.46 -3.63
N ARG A 125 17.54 -8.69 -2.46
CA ARG A 125 16.17 -9.21 -2.32
C ARG A 125 15.14 -8.12 -2.00
N GLU A 126 15.50 -6.84 -2.11
CA GLU A 126 14.49 -5.78 -1.96
C GLU A 126 13.51 -5.84 -3.14
N PRO A 127 12.19 -5.72 -2.87
CA PRO A 127 11.18 -5.78 -3.92
C PRO A 127 11.34 -4.61 -4.89
N SER A 128 11.08 -4.87 -6.16
CA SER A 128 10.94 -3.87 -7.22
C SER A 128 9.72 -2.95 -6.96
N ILE A 129 9.64 -1.82 -7.67
CA ILE A 129 8.51 -0.88 -7.54
C ILE A 129 7.19 -1.58 -7.90
N VAL A 130 7.22 -2.45 -8.91
CA VAL A 130 6.08 -3.27 -9.33
C VAL A 130 5.64 -4.22 -8.21
N GLU A 131 6.58 -4.94 -7.59
CA GLU A 131 6.26 -5.85 -6.48
C GLU A 131 5.69 -5.11 -5.28
N VAL A 132 6.27 -3.96 -4.92
CA VAL A 132 5.74 -3.10 -3.86
C VAL A 132 4.31 -2.67 -4.20
N SER A 133 4.05 -2.25 -5.43
CA SER A 133 2.71 -1.88 -5.89
C SER A 133 1.72 -3.06 -5.78
N GLN A 134 2.10 -4.25 -6.26
CA GLN A 134 1.27 -5.46 -6.15
C GLN A 134 1.02 -5.86 -4.68
N ILE A 135 2.01 -5.76 -3.80
CA ILE A 135 1.85 -6.02 -2.35
C ILE A 135 0.83 -5.05 -1.75
N ASN A 136 0.94 -3.77 -2.10
CA ASN A 136 0.05 -2.73 -1.61
C ASN A 136 -1.39 -2.92 -2.11
N GLU A 137 -1.58 -3.26 -3.39
CA GLU A 137 -2.89 -3.56 -3.99
C GLU A 137 -3.53 -4.82 -3.37
N ARG A 138 -2.74 -5.88 -3.10
CA ARG A 138 -3.25 -7.12 -2.50
C ARG A 138 -3.62 -6.99 -1.03
N GLU A 139 -2.78 -6.32 -0.25
CA GLU A 139 -2.96 -6.25 1.20
C GLU A 139 -3.89 -5.10 1.63
N ASN A 140 -4.18 -4.11 0.78
CA ASN A 140 -5.32 -3.18 0.90
C ASN A 140 -5.46 -2.47 2.27
N LYS A 141 -4.35 -2.22 2.98
CA LYS A 141 -4.37 -1.90 4.43
C LYS A 141 -3.80 -0.54 4.83
N ASN A 142 -3.29 0.27 3.91
CA ASN A 142 -2.75 1.60 4.27
C ASN A 142 -3.83 2.71 4.32
N VAL A 143 -4.88 2.47 5.11
CA VAL A 143 -6.05 3.35 5.21
C VAL A 143 -5.75 4.58 6.09
N ALA A 144 -4.88 4.43 7.10
CA ALA A 144 -4.65 5.44 8.13
C ALA A 144 -4.07 6.75 7.60
N ASP A 145 -3.07 6.68 6.72
CA ASP A 145 -2.42 7.89 6.18
C ASP A 145 -3.39 8.69 5.30
N GLY A 146 -4.19 8.02 4.47
CA GLY A 146 -5.22 8.66 3.67
C GLY A 146 -6.30 9.32 4.53
N LEU A 147 -6.73 8.69 5.62
CA LEU A 147 -7.66 9.28 6.57
C LEU A 147 -7.08 10.52 7.28
N ALA A 148 -5.82 10.44 7.70
CA ALA A 148 -5.14 11.53 8.40
C ALA A 148 -4.95 12.76 7.51
N TRP A 149 -4.43 12.57 6.29
CA TRP A 149 -4.27 13.65 5.32
C TRP A 149 -5.61 14.23 4.86
N SER A 150 -6.62 13.38 4.68
CA SER A 150 -7.99 13.82 4.40
C SER A 150 -8.54 14.72 5.52
N TYR A 151 -8.33 14.36 6.78
CA TYR A 151 -8.81 15.16 7.90
C TYR A 151 -8.02 16.47 8.06
N TYR A 152 -6.72 16.44 7.81
CA TYR A 152 -5.88 17.62 7.87
C TYR A 152 -6.24 18.65 6.78
N PHE A 153 -6.11 18.29 5.50
CA PHE A 153 -6.38 19.21 4.38
C PHE A 153 -7.89 19.44 4.18
N GLY A 154 -8.70 18.42 4.43
CA GLY A 154 -10.15 18.46 4.27
C GLY A 154 -10.89 19.20 5.39
N TYR A 155 -10.29 19.37 6.57
CA TYR A 155 -11.00 19.98 7.71
C TYR A 155 -10.10 20.87 8.57
N LEU A 156 -9.08 20.32 9.23
CA LEU A 156 -8.30 21.04 10.25
C LEU A 156 -7.59 22.29 9.73
N LYS A 157 -6.96 22.21 8.55
CA LYS A 157 -6.26 23.33 7.91
C LYS A 157 -7.19 24.52 7.64
N LEU A 158 -8.49 24.27 7.46
CA LEU A 158 -9.48 25.31 7.20
C LEU A 158 -10.07 25.91 8.48
N VAL A 159 -10.42 25.07 9.46
CA VAL A 159 -11.18 25.51 10.64
C VAL A 159 -10.29 26.06 11.75
N LEU A 160 -9.09 25.48 11.96
CA LEU A 160 -8.22 25.88 13.06
C LEU A 160 -7.79 27.35 12.99
N PRO A 161 -7.42 27.93 11.83
CA PRO A 161 -7.08 29.36 11.74
C PRO A 161 -8.26 30.30 12.02
N LYS A 162 -9.51 29.81 11.91
CA LYS A 162 -10.74 30.61 12.06
C LYS A 162 -11.44 30.43 13.39
N LEU A 163 -11.02 29.46 14.20
CA LEU A 163 -11.67 29.13 15.47
C LEU A 163 -11.71 30.31 16.46
N ASP A 164 -10.59 31.03 16.63
CA ASP A 164 -10.54 32.19 17.54
C ASP A 164 -11.51 33.30 17.09
N GLU A 165 -11.56 33.56 15.78
CA GLU A 165 -12.49 34.51 15.17
C GLU A 165 -13.96 34.09 15.44
N GLN A 166 -14.30 32.81 15.27
CA GLN A 166 -15.64 32.28 15.53
C GLN A 166 -16.04 32.38 17.01
N ILE A 167 -15.12 32.04 17.93
CA ILE A 167 -15.37 32.19 19.37
C ILE A 167 -15.55 33.67 19.73
N GLY A 168 -14.72 34.56 19.16
CA GLY A 168 -14.76 36.00 19.42
C GLY A 168 -16.05 36.67 18.93
N LYS A 169 -16.63 36.22 17.81
CA LYS A 169 -17.91 36.70 17.29
C LYS A 169 -19.11 36.32 18.15
N SER A 170 -19.02 35.22 18.90
CA SER A 170 -20.12 34.78 19.76
C SER A 170 -20.24 35.66 21.00
N GLU A 171 -21.32 36.44 21.09
CA GLU A 171 -21.63 37.24 22.28
C GLU A 171 -21.72 36.38 23.55
N GLU A 172 -22.25 35.17 23.42
CA GLU A 172 -22.44 34.23 24.53
C GLU A 172 -21.12 33.57 24.97
N TYR A 173 -20.29 33.12 24.03
CA TYR A 173 -19.17 32.24 24.32
C TYR A 173 -17.80 32.93 24.36
N ARG A 174 -17.66 34.16 23.84
CA ARG A 174 -16.38 34.88 23.75
C ARG A 174 -15.62 35.01 25.06
N TYR A 175 -16.34 35.14 26.19
CA TYR A 175 -15.75 35.23 27.53
C TYR A 175 -15.95 33.97 28.38
N LYS A 176 -16.86 33.06 27.99
CA LYS A 176 -17.12 31.82 28.73
C LYS A 176 -16.14 30.70 28.36
N VAL A 177 -15.69 30.66 27.10
CA VAL A 177 -14.74 29.62 26.65
C VAL A 177 -13.37 29.87 27.26
N THR A 178 -13.01 29.04 28.25
CA THR A 178 -11.82 29.23 29.09
C THR A 178 -10.52 29.17 28.28
N ARG A 179 -10.49 28.32 27.25
CA ARG A 179 -9.34 28.14 26.35
C ARG A 179 -9.84 28.06 24.93
N LYS A 180 -9.40 29.00 24.09
CA LYS A 180 -9.72 29.07 22.65
C LYS A 180 -8.94 28.00 21.87
N LYS A 181 -9.23 26.74 22.17
CA LYS A 181 -8.66 25.56 21.53
C LYS A 181 -9.78 24.61 21.16
N LEU A 182 -9.62 23.92 20.04
CA LEU A 182 -10.44 22.79 19.66
C LEU A 182 -9.88 21.54 20.32
N TYR A 183 -10.69 20.90 21.17
CA TYR A 183 -10.32 19.63 21.78
C TYR A 183 -10.91 18.50 20.94
N ILE A 184 -10.04 17.82 20.20
CA ILE A 184 -10.40 16.67 19.38
C ILE A 184 -10.29 15.43 20.24
N LEU A 185 -11.42 14.78 20.48
CA LEU A 185 -11.51 13.51 21.18
C LEU A 185 -11.21 12.37 20.22
N LEU A 186 -10.27 11.52 20.62
CA LEU A 186 -9.93 10.29 19.92
C LEU A 186 -10.34 9.14 20.85
N PRO A 187 -11.46 8.45 20.62
CA PRO A 187 -11.86 7.30 21.43
C PRO A 187 -11.06 6.08 20.97
N LYS A 188 -10.58 5.28 21.94
CA LYS A 188 -9.74 4.10 21.64
C LYS A 188 -10.44 3.13 20.69
N ASN A 189 -11.72 2.81 20.96
CA ASN A 189 -12.53 1.89 20.16
C ASN A 189 -12.96 2.45 18.79
N CYS A 190 -12.47 3.63 18.40
CA CYS A 190 -12.82 4.37 17.19
C CYS A 190 -14.30 4.78 17.09
N TYR A 191 -15.14 4.41 18.06
CA TYR A 191 -16.55 4.71 18.06
C TYR A 191 -16.79 6.13 18.55
N THR A 192 -17.49 6.93 17.76
CA THR A 192 -17.84 8.31 18.11
C THR A 192 -19.34 8.42 18.32
N PHE A 193 -19.77 8.96 19.45
CA PHE A 193 -21.17 9.29 19.67
C PHE A 193 -21.58 10.47 18.77
N GLU A 194 -22.88 10.55 18.46
CA GLU A 194 -23.45 11.69 17.71
C GLU A 194 -23.18 13.02 18.41
N THR A 195 -23.36 13.04 19.73
CA THR A 195 -23.10 14.16 20.64
C THR A 195 -22.36 13.65 21.89
N ILE A 196 -21.50 14.49 22.47
CA ILE A 196 -20.56 14.05 23.54
C ILE A 196 -21.26 13.84 24.89
N ASP A 197 -22.38 14.52 25.13
CA ASP A 197 -23.24 14.33 26.31
C ASP A 197 -23.81 12.91 26.44
N LYS A 198 -23.96 12.19 25.32
CA LYS A 198 -24.33 10.76 25.33
C LYS A 198 -23.22 9.87 25.86
N ALA A 199 -21.96 10.32 25.82
CA ALA A 199 -20.81 9.55 26.29
C ALA A 199 -20.53 9.75 27.78
N ASP A 200 -20.77 10.96 28.31
CA ASP A 200 -20.56 11.30 29.71
C ASP A 200 -21.61 12.33 30.18
N PRO A 201 -22.47 11.99 31.17
CA PRO A 201 -23.53 12.87 31.65
C PRO A 201 -23.03 14.17 32.30
N ARG A 202 -21.74 14.26 32.68
CA ARG A 202 -21.13 15.48 33.21
C ARG A 202 -20.87 16.53 32.12
N VAL A 203 -20.87 16.10 30.86
CA VAL A 203 -20.72 16.95 29.69
C VAL A 203 -22.11 17.22 29.13
N THR A 204 -22.47 18.50 29.01
CA THR A 204 -23.79 18.92 28.49
C THR A 204 -23.60 19.87 27.33
N ILE A 205 -24.48 19.82 26.34
CA ILE A 205 -24.44 20.73 25.20
C ILE A 205 -24.79 22.15 25.69
N ALA A 206 -23.92 23.12 25.43
CA ALA A 206 -24.21 24.52 25.70
C ALA A 206 -24.87 25.19 24.50
N GLY A 207 -24.30 24.99 23.31
CA GLY A 207 -24.79 25.55 22.06
C GLY A 207 -23.79 25.40 20.92
N ASN A 208 -24.03 26.08 19.81
CA ASN A 208 -23.14 26.08 18.65
C ASN A 208 -22.50 27.46 18.45
N LEU A 209 -21.26 27.47 17.96
CA LEU A 209 -20.67 28.68 17.39
C LEU A 209 -21.27 28.92 16.00
N GLU A 210 -21.31 30.19 15.59
CA GLU A 210 -21.71 30.55 14.24
C GLU A 210 -20.80 29.86 13.21
N PRO A 211 -21.38 29.12 12.24
CA PRO A 211 -20.57 28.37 11.29
C PRO A 211 -19.82 29.31 10.36
N TYR A 212 -18.56 28.99 10.10
CA TYR A 212 -17.78 29.63 9.06
C TYR A 212 -18.22 29.03 7.71
N GLU A 213 -18.67 29.85 6.77
CA GLU A 213 -19.09 29.41 5.44
C GLU A 213 -18.05 29.80 4.38
N MET A 214 -17.77 28.89 3.45
CA MET A 214 -16.99 29.18 2.26
C MET A 214 -17.40 28.31 1.07
N ASN A 215 -17.09 28.76 -0.15
CA ASN A 215 -17.27 27.93 -1.34
C ASN A 215 -16.15 26.90 -1.42
N ARG A 216 -16.49 25.63 -1.65
CA ARG A 216 -15.48 24.58 -1.74
C ARG A 216 -15.93 23.43 -2.61
N ALA A 217 -15.08 23.02 -3.54
CA ALA A 217 -15.30 21.84 -4.36
C ALA A 217 -16.66 21.87 -5.08
N GLY A 218 -17.07 23.06 -5.56
CA GLY A 218 -18.37 23.28 -6.22
C GLY A 218 -19.56 23.47 -5.29
N ILE A 219 -19.39 23.29 -3.98
CA ILE A 219 -20.44 23.51 -2.98
C ILE A 219 -20.46 24.98 -2.55
N LEU A 220 -21.58 25.66 -2.75
CA LEU A 220 -21.78 27.05 -2.38
C LEU A 220 -22.11 27.17 -0.89
N LYS A 221 -21.43 28.07 -0.16
CA LYS A 221 -21.64 28.32 1.28
C LYS A 221 -21.55 27.05 2.14
N ARG A 222 -20.53 26.22 1.91
CA ARG A 222 -20.26 25.05 2.75
C ARG A 222 -19.91 25.50 4.17
N GLY A 223 -20.71 25.08 5.15
CA GLY A 223 -20.59 25.50 6.55
C GLY A 223 -19.69 24.59 7.39
N TYR A 224 -18.87 25.21 8.25
CA TYR A 224 -18.04 24.55 9.26
C TYR A 224 -18.44 25.08 10.63
N GLY A 225 -19.29 24.31 11.32
CA GLY A 225 -19.76 24.61 12.67
C GLY A 225 -18.98 23.85 13.75
N HIS A 226 -19.01 24.39 14.96
CA HIS A 226 -18.46 23.75 16.16
C HIS A 226 -19.46 23.86 17.31
N THR A 227 -19.45 22.85 18.20
CA THR A 227 -20.33 22.79 19.36
C THR A 227 -19.54 23.12 20.63
N VAL A 228 -20.10 24.01 21.44
CA VAL A 228 -19.59 24.34 22.77
C VAL A 228 -20.28 23.43 23.78
N TYR A 229 -19.47 22.79 24.61
CA TYR A 229 -19.90 21.91 25.68
C TYR A 229 -19.60 22.52 27.04
N ARG A 230 -20.56 22.37 27.95
CA ARG A 230 -20.47 22.74 29.36
C ARG A 230 -20.13 21.49 30.18
N ILE A 231 -19.00 21.53 30.88
CA ILE A 231 -18.50 20.44 31.71
C ILE A 231 -18.65 20.80 33.18
N LYS A 232 -19.34 19.94 33.94
CA LYS A 232 -19.46 20.05 35.40
C LYS A 232 -18.49 19.08 36.07
N MET A 233 -17.61 19.61 36.91
CA MET A 233 -16.71 18.79 37.74
C MET A 233 -17.20 18.83 39.19
N PRO A 234 -17.52 17.68 39.81
CA PRO A 234 -17.85 17.67 41.23
C PRO A 234 -16.58 17.94 42.05
N LEU A 235 -16.48 19.12 42.65
CA LEU A 235 -15.42 19.44 43.62
C LEU A 235 -15.89 19.05 45.03
N PRO A 236 -15.04 18.44 45.88
CA PRO A 236 -15.48 17.94 47.17
C PRO A 236 -15.90 19.00 48.21
N ASP A 237 -15.56 20.29 48.06
CA ASP A 237 -15.50 21.16 49.25
C ASP A 237 -15.81 22.67 49.14
N ARG A 238 -16.30 23.23 48.01
CA ARG A 238 -16.79 24.63 47.98
C ARG A 238 -17.95 24.85 47.01
N GLY A 239 -18.87 25.73 47.42
CA GLY A 239 -20.15 26.02 46.76
C GLY A 239 -20.06 26.62 45.36
N GLU A 240 -21.13 26.35 44.61
CA GLU A 240 -21.48 26.74 43.24
C GLU A 240 -20.36 26.56 42.18
N ASP A 241 -20.43 25.42 41.49
CA ASP A 241 -19.54 25.01 40.41
C ASP A 241 -19.61 25.98 39.21
N GLU A 242 -18.61 26.82 38.98
CA GLU A 242 -18.45 27.48 37.68
C GLU A 242 -18.09 26.41 36.63
N PRO A 243 -18.95 26.17 35.62
CA PRO A 243 -18.71 25.12 34.66
C PRO A 243 -17.71 25.55 33.59
N TYR A 244 -16.89 24.61 33.13
CA TYR A 244 -15.97 24.88 32.02
C TYR A 244 -16.72 24.80 30.69
N PHE A 245 -16.50 25.80 29.82
CA PHE A 245 -16.99 25.79 28.44
C PHE A 245 -15.84 25.51 27.49
N LEU A 246 -15.93 24.40 26.77
CA LEU A 246 -14.91 23.96 25.81
C LEU A 246 -15.53 23.69 24.45
N VAL A 247 -14.78 23.95 23.39
CA VAL A 247 -15.13 23.49 22.04
C VAL A 247 -14.62 22.07 21.88
N LEU A 248 -15.53 21.10 21.80
CA LEU A 248 -15.21 19.68 21.75
C LEU A 248 -15.80 19.04 20.50
N GLU A 249 -15.05 18.11 19.90
CA GLU A 249 -15.54 17.26 18.81
C GLU A 249 -14.81 15.91 18.82
N TYR A 250 -15.38 14.91 18.15
CA TYR A 250 -14.66 13.67 17.86
C TYR A 250 -13.93 13.77 16.52
N ALA A 251 -12.79 13.09 16.41
CA ALA A 251 -12.12 12.91 15.13
C ALA A 251 -13.00 12.07 14.18
N THR A 252 -13.57 12.71 13.15
CA THR A 252 -14.50 12.05 12.22
C THR A 252 -13.93 10.82 11.50
N PRO A 253 -12.64 10.73 11.13
CA PRO A 253 -12.12 9.55 10.44
C PRO A 253 -12.12 8.29 11.31
N LEU A 254 -12.14 8.41 12.64
CA LEU A 254 -12.23 7.26 13.53
C LEU A 254 -13.57 6.55 13.38
N MET A 255 -14.66 7.29 13.19
CA MET A 255 -15.96 6.68 12.89
C MET A 255 -15.93 5.91 11.57
N SER A 256 -15.23 6.43 10.55
CA SER A 256 -15.04 5.71 9.29
C SER A 256 -14.28 4.39 9.51
N LEU A 257 -13.23 4.38 10.33
CA LEU A 257 -12.52 3.14 10.70
C LEU A 257 -13.42 2.16 11.47
N TYR A 258 -14.24 2.68 12.39
CA TYR A 258 -15.20 1.86 13.11
C TYR A 258 -16.20 1.20 12.14
N ASP A 259 -16.79 1.97 11.23
CA ASP A 259 -17.74 1.45 10.24
C ASP A 259 -17.09 0.46 9.26
N MET A 260 -15.84 0.70 8.84
CA MET A 260 -15.06 -0.26 8.06
C MET A 260 -14.89 -1.59 8.81
N SER A 261 -14.60 -1.56 10.11
CA SER A 261 -14.45 -2.79 10.91
C SER A 261 -15.74 -3.59 11.09
N GLN A 262 -16.90 -2.94 10.93
CA GLN A 262 -18.20 -3.61 10.98
C GLN A 262 -18.64 -4.10 9.60
N ASN A 263 -18.07 -3.56 8.52
CA ASN A 263 -18.41 -3.95 7.16
C ASN A 263 -17.50 -5.10 6.70
N ALA A 264 -18.09 -6.28 6.49
CA ALA A 264 -17.38 -7.46 6.00
C ALA A 264 -16.67 -7.21 4.65
N GLU A 265 -17.20 -6.31 3.82
CA GLU A 265 -16.63 -5.98 2.50
C GLU A 265 -15.39 -5.10 2.57
N ALA A 266 -15.20 -4.36 3.67
CA ALA A 266 -14.00 -3.55 3.87
C ALA A 266 -12.78 -4.41 4.22
N GLY A 267 -12.97 -5.72 4.49
CA GLY A 267 -11.89 -6.67 4.72
C GLY A 267 -11.05 -6.40 5.98
N LEU A 268 -11.48 -5.46 6.84
CA LEU A 268 -10.79 -5.09 8.07
C LEU A 268 -11.34 -5.93 9.23
N SER A 269 -10.58 -6.91 9.71
CA SER A 269 -11.03 -7.75 10.82
C SER A 269 -11.09 -6.96 12.13
N ARG A 270 -11.94 -7.39 13.08
CA ARG A 270 -11.99 -6.79 14.42
C ARG A 270 -10.62 -6.88 15.12
N GLU A 271 -9.88 -7.98 14.94
CA GLU A 271 -8.52 -8.11 15.45
C GLU A 271 -7.55 -7.11 14.81
N GLN A 272 -7.66 -6.83 13.50
CA GLN A 272 -6.84 -5.82 12.81
C GLN A 272 -7.20 -4.39 13.23
N ARG A 273 -8.50 -4.12 13.44
CA ARG A 273 -8.93 -2.88 14.07
C ARG A 273 -8.33 -2.79 15.47
N ASP A 274 -8.42 -3.84 16.27
CA ASP A 274 -7.91 -3.95 17.65
C ASP A 274 -6.36 -3.85 17.71
N GLU A 275 -5.64 -4.31 16.68
CA GLU A 275 -4.20 -4.07 16.45
C GLU A 275 -3.90 -2.61 16.08
N GLN A 276 -4.76 -1.95 15.29
CA GLN A 276 -4.69 -0.49 15.06
C GLN A 276 -5.12 0.33 16.30
N LEU A 277 -5.90 -0.28 17.20
CA LEU A 277 -6.56 0.32 18.39
C LEU A 277 -5.57 0.60 19.52
N ASN A 278 -4.41 -0.07 19.52
CA ASN A 278 -3.34 0.18 20.49
C ASN A 278 -2.28 1.20 20.04
N ASN A 279 -2.44 1.81 18.85
CA ASN A 279 -1.50 2.77 18.26
C ASN A 279 -1.85 4.24 18.54
N GLY A 280 -1.67 4.69 19.78
CA GLY A 280 -1.69 6.13 20.10
C GLY A 280 -2.14 6.49 21.50
N PHE A 281 -2.79 5.56 22.21
CA PHE A 281 -3.15 5.71 23.63
C PHE A 281 -2.17 4.97 24.53
N GLY A 282 -0.92 5.42 24.46
CA GLY A 282 0.29 4.84 25.04
C GLY A 282 1.52 5.46 24.35
N PRO A 283 2.77 5.02 24.63
CA PRO A 283 3.92 5.49 23.89
C PRO A 283 3.78 5.16 22.39
N ILE A 284 3.71 6.20 21.54
CA ILE A 284 3.56 6.07 20.09
C ILE A 284 4.69 5.19 19.52
N SER A 285 4.34 4.18 18.72
CA SER A 285 5.31 3.29 18.10
C SER A 285 6.28 4.10 17.25
N LYS A 286 7.57 4.06 17.59
CA LYS A 286 8.61 4.70 16.78
C LYS A 286 8.73 3.98 15.43
N ARG A 287 9.12 4.74 14.40
CA ARG A 287 9.50 4.20 13.10
C ARG A 287 10.64 3.18 13.30
N ARG A 288 10.59 2.07 12.55
CA ARG A 288 11.64 1.05 12.58
C ARG A 288 13.01 1.62 12.20
N GLY A 289 14.04 1.03 12.77
CA GLY A 289 15.43 1.47 12.62
C GLY A 289 16.13 0.72 11.48
N LYS A 290 17.45 0.59 11.61
CA LYS A 290 18.28 -0.28 10.75
C LYS A 290 18.79 -1.50 11.51
N TYR A 291 18.12 -1.90 12.59
CA TYR A 291 18.62 -2.92 13.51
C TYR A 291 18.67 -4.30 12.86
N ALA A 292 17.69 -4.69 12.02
CA ALA A 292 17.77 -5.95 11.29
C ALA A 292 18.99 -5.99 10.35
N THR A 293 19.32 -4.88 9.68
CA THR A 293 20.52 -4.79 8.84
C THR A 293 21.81 -4.88 9.65
N VAL A 294 21.86 -4.22 10.83
CA VAL A 294 23.01 -4.32 11.75
C VAL A 294 23.17 -5.74 12.29
N ALA A 295 22.07 -6.38 12.70
CA ALA A 295 22.08 -7.77 13.17
C ALA A 295 22.58 -8.72 12.06
N ALA A 296 22.12 -8.53 10.82
CA ALA A 296 22.60 -9.30 9.68
C ALA A 296 24.10 -9.08 9.40
N ALA A 297 24.60 -7.85 9.54
CA ALA A 297 26.03 -7.55 9.40
C ALA A 297 26.86 -8.24 10.51
N ILE A 298 26.39 -8.24 11.75
CA ILE A 298 27.04 -8.95 12.87
C ILE A 298 27.09 -10.46 12.60
N ILE A 299 25.97 -11.05 12.17
CA ILE A 299 25.90 -12.48 11.81
C ILE A 299 26.86 -12.76 10.65
N LEU A 300 26.93 -11.89 9.64
CA LEU A 300 27.83 -12.04 8.51
C LEU A 300 29.31 -12.04 8.95
N VAL A 301 29.70 -11.14 9.87
CA VAL A 301 31.04 -11.13 10.45
C VAL A 301 31.32 -12.39 11.27
N ALA A 302 30.36 -12.84 12.07
CA ALA A 302 30.50 -14.06 12.87
C ALA A 302 30.66 -15.32 11.99
N VAL A 303 29.83 -15.46 10.95
CA VAL A 303 29.95 -16.56 9.97
C VAL A 303 31.29 -16.50 9.25
N SER A 304 31.77 -15.30 8.90
CA SER A 304 33.09 -15.11 8.28
C SER A 304 34.22 -15.54 9.22
N ALA A 305 34.13 -15.22 10.51
CA ALA A 305 35.12 -15.60 11.52
C ALA A 305 35.15 -17.12 11.73
N VAL A 306 33.99 -17.76 11.86
CA VAL A 306 33.87 -19.23 11.96
C VAL A 306 34.47 -19.90 10.72
N TYR A 307 34.22 -19.34 9.55
CA TYR A 307 34.81 -19.82 8.31
C TYR A 307 36.35 -19.75 8.32
N VAL A 308 36.94 -18.63 8.76
CA VAL A 308 38.40 -18.48 8.90
C VAL A 308 38.98 -19.50 9.88
N ILE A 309 38.28 -19.79 10.99
CA ILE A 309 38.71 -20.77 12.00
C ILE A 309 38.67 -22.20 11.44
N ILE A 310 37.61 -22.57 10.73
CA ILE A 310 37.50 -23.88 10.06
C ILE A 310 38.59 -24.02 8.99
N LYS A 311 38.91 -22.94 8.26
CA LYS A 311 40.04 -22.93 7.33
C LYS A 311 41.38 -23.11 8.02
N ALA A 312 41.63 -22.41 9.13
CA ALA A 312 42.87 -22.51 9.88
C ALA A 312 43.10 -23.92 10.42
N THR A 313 42.03 -24.59 10.88
CA THR A 313 42.08 -25.98 11.38
C THR A 313 42.27 -27.01 10.26
N ILE A 314 41.64 -26.84 9.10
CA ILE A 314 41.87 -27.71 7.92
C ILE A 314 43.29 -27.51 7.36
N ALA A 315 43.80 -26.27 7.36
CA ALA A 315 45.13 -25.92 6.85
C ALA A 315 46.29 -26.45 7.72
N GLN A 316 46.04 -26.84 8.97
CA GLN A 316 47.06 -27.44 9.84
C GLN A 316 47.40 -28.90 9.48
N GLY A 317 46.62 -29.56 8.59
CA GLY A 317 46.81 -30.96 8.22
C GLY A 317 46.88 -31.24 6.72
N SER A 318 47.19 -30.23 5.89
CA SER A 318 47.14 -30.32 4.41
C SER A 318 48.37 -29.65 3.78
N ASP A 319 48.92 -30.23 2.72
CA ASP A 319 50.10 -29.71 2.01
C ASP A 319 49.84 -28.32 1.40
N GLY A 320 50.90 -27.52 1.22
CA GLY A 320 50.80 -26.12 0.78
C GLY A 320 50.10 -25.90 -0.58
N GLU A 321 50.06 -26.92 -1.43
CA GLU A 321 49.41 -26.92 -2.75
C GLU A 321 47.90 -27.20 -2.63
N GLU A 322 47.51 -28.21 -1.87
CA GLU A 322 46.11 -28.54 -1.54
C GLU A 322 45.41 -27.38 -0.79
N ARG A 323 46.17 -26.63 0.01
CA ARG A 323 45.67 -25.40 0.67
C ARG A 323 45.29 -24.30 -0.34
N LYS A 324 46.05 -24.10 -1.42
CA LYS A 324 45.76 -23.07 -2.44
C LYS A 324 44.52 -23.43 -3.26
N ASP A 325 44.40 -24.69 -3.65
CA ASP A 325 43.26 -25.19 -4.43
C ASP A 325 41.93 -25.08 -3.66
N ASN A 326 41.96 -25.38 -2.36
CA ASN A 326 40.79 -25.23 -1.49
C ASN A 326 40.32 -23.77 -1.31
N VAL A 327 41.22 -22.78 -1.45
CA VAL A 327 40.86 -21.35 -1.39
C VAL A 327 40.27 -20.89 -2.72
N LEU A 328 40.91 -21.26 -3.83
CA LEU A 328 40.43 -20.98 -5.19
C LEU A 328 39.03 -21.59 -5.42
N PHE A 329 38.79 -22.81 -4.96
CA PHE A 329 37.48 -23.47 -5.04
C PHE A 329 36.38 -22.70 -4.31
N PHE A 330 36.69 -22.15 -3.14
CA PHE A 330 35.72 -21.36 -2.39
C PHE A 330 35.44 -20.01 -3.04
N ILE A 331 36.48 -19.31 -3.51
CA ILE A 331 36.33 -18.04 -4.23
C ILE A 331 35.48 -18.26 -5.48
N PHE A 332 35.77 -19.32 -6.24
CA PHE A 332 35.01 -19.73 -7.41
C PHE A 332 33.54 -20.03 -7.06
N GLY A 333 33.29 -20.90 -6.08
CA GLY A 333 31.93 -21.29 -5.69
C GLY A 333 31.10 -20.13 -5.14
N THR A 334 31.70 -19.27 -4.33
CA THR A 334 31.04 -18.07 -3.78
C THR A 334 30.71 -17.08 -4.87
N GLY A 335 31.67 -16.78 -5.76
CA GLY A 335 31.44 -15.91 -6.90
C GLY A 335 30.35 -16.44 -7.82
N LEU A 336 30.34 -17.75 -8.09
CA LEU A 336 29.33 -18.41 -8.91
C LEU A 336 27.92 -18.32 -8.30
N LEU A 337 27.80 -18.52 -6.98
CA LEU A 337 26.53 -18.42 -6.24
C LEU A 337 25.99 -16.98 -6.18
N LEU A 338 26.88 -15.99 -6.06
CA LEU A 338 26.48 -14.58 -6.08
C LEU A 338 26.00 -14.16 -7.47
N LEU A 339 26.72 -14.60 -8.51
CA LEU A 339 26.35 -14.33 -9.89
C LEU A 339 25.01 -14.99 -10.23
N SER A 340 24.79 -16.23 -9.78
CA SER A 340 23.53 -16.95 -10.01
C SER A 340 22.34 -16.32 -9.29
N LEU A 341 22.55 -15.77 -8.08
CA LEU A 341 21.53 -15.02 -7.36
C LEU A 341 21.08 -13.77 -8.13
N VAL A 342 22.03 -13.00 -8.67
CA VAL A 342 21.71 -11.77 -9.42
C VAL A 342 21.06 -12.09 -10.77
N VAL A 343 21.54 -13.12 -11.48
CA VAL A 343 20.90 -13.58 -12.72
C VAL A 343 19.49 -14.10 -12.45
N GLY A 344 19.31 -14.87 -11.38
CA GLY A 344 18.02 -15.36 -10.91
C GLY A 344 17.01 -14.26 -10.60
N GLU A 345 17.47 -13.20 -9.92
CA GLU A 345 16.67 -12.00 -9.67
C GLU A 345 16.25 -11.29 -10.97
N GLY A 346 17.18 -11.16 -11.92
CA GLY A 346 16.89 -10.59 -13.24
C GLY A 346 15.83 -11.37 -14.01
N LEU A 347 15.87 -12.71 -13.94
CA LEU A 347 14.88 -13.58 -14.58
C LEU A 347 13.48 -13.42 -13.98
N GLN A 348 13.37 -13.35 -12.65
CA GLN A 348 12.09 -13.12 -11.99
C GLN A 348 11.48 -11.77 -12.37
N ARG A 349 12.30 -10.72 -12.43
CA ARG A 349 11.87 -9.39 -12.90
C ARG A 349 11.44 -9.41 -14.36
N THR A 350 12.03 -10.28 -15.17
CA THR A 350 11.58 -10.51 -16.55
C THR A 350 10.21 -11.19 -16.57
N CYS A 351 9.92 -12.12 -15.65
CA CYS A 351 8.57 -12.69 -15.51
C CYS A 351 7.53 -11.61 -15.20
N MET A 352 7.82 -10.69 -14.27
CA MET A 352 6.94 -9.57 -13.94
C MET A 352 6.82 -8.56 -15.08
N PHE A 353 7.90 -8.35 -15.84
CA PHE A 353 7.88 -7.50 -17.03
C PHE A 353 6.82 -7.98 -18.04
N PHE A 354 6.66 -9.29 -18.24
CA PHE A 354 5.63 -9.83 -19.12
C PHE A 354 4.20 -9.51 -18.66
N GLU A 355 3.97 -9.46 -17.34
CA GLU A 355 2.68 -9.03 -16.79
C GLU A 355 2.47 -7.53 -17.02
N GLU A 356 3.48 -6.70 -16.72
CA GLU A 356 3.39 -5.24 -16.84
C GLU A 356 3.32 -4.71 -18.28
N ILE A 357 3.82 -5.46 -19.28
CA ILE A 357 3.63 -5.10 -20.70
C ILE A 357 2.13 -4.96 -21.03
N ARG A 358 1.28 -5.80 -20.45
CA ARG A 358 -0.18 -5.75 -20.67
C ARG A 358 -0.82 -4.47 -20.12
N HIS A 359 -0.17 -3.84 -19.15
CA HIS A 359 -0.63 -2.62 -18.49
C HIS A 359 0.14 -1.37 -18.98
N LYS A 360 0.90 -1.47 -20.07
CA LYS A 360 1.69 -0.38 -20.64
C LYS A 360 0.85 0.87 -20.94
N GLU A 361 -0.28 0.69 -21.62
CA GLU A 361 -1.12 1.81 -22.04
C GLU A 361 -1.90 2.41 -20.86
N THR A 362 -2.37 1.58 -19.93
CA THR A 362 -3.22 2.00 -18.82
C THR A 362 -2.48 2.54 -17.60
N ARG A 363 -1.30 1.98 -17.27
CA ARG A 363 -0.50 2.34 -16.08
C ARG A 363 0.70 3.22 -16.40
N TYR A 364 1.31 3.09 -17.58
CA TYR A 364 2.57 3.76 -17.92
C TYR A 364 2.45 4.79 -19.06
N ASN A 365 1.24 5.16 -19.46
CA ASN A 365 0.94 6.10 -20.54
C ASN A 365 1.70 5.75 -21.84
N GLY A 366 1.77 4.47 -22.19
CA GLY A 366 2.45 4.02 -23.40
C GLY A 366 3.98 4.07 -23.36
N SER A 367 4.61 4.42 -22.23
CA SER A 367 6.06 4.63 -22.14
C SER A 367 6.85 3.38 -21.75
N TRP A 368 7.64 2.84 -22.68
CA TRP A 368 8.53 1.69 -22.44
C TRP A 368 9.59 1.95 -21.37
N ASN A 369 10.16 3.15 -21.33
CA ASN A 369 11.19 3.50 -20.34
C ASN A 369 10.64 3.43 -18.90
N LYS A 370 9.38 3.87 -18.70
CA LYS A 370 8.73 3.78 -17.39
C LYS A 370 8.48 2.32 -16.97
N VAL A 371 8.04 1.47 -17.89
CA VAL A 371 7.84 0.03 -17.62
C VAL A 371 9.16 -0.63 -17.22
N LEU A 372 10.23 -0.42 -18.01
CA LEU A 372 11.55 -0.99 -17.74
C LEU A 372 12.14 -0.47 -16.42
N LYS A 373 12.06 0.84 -16.18
CA LYS A 373 12.55 1.46 -14.95
C LYS A 373 11.80 0.93 -13.73
N SER A 374 10.48 0.76 -13.81
CA SER A 374 9.67 0.29 -12.68
C SER A 374 9.92 -1.19 -12.36
N THR A 375 10.11 -2.01 -13.40
CA THR A 375 10.28 -3.46 -13.25
C THR A 375 11.71 -3.84 -12.83
N PHE A 376 12.71 -3.16 -13.40
CA PHE A 376 14.13 -3.47 -13.17
C PHE A 376 14.84 -2.49 -12.21
N ALA A 377 14.12 -1.59 -11.54
CA ALA A 377 14.70 -0.71 -10.53
C ALA A 377 15.29 -1.52 -9.36
N PHE A 378 16.59 -1.37 -9.15
CA PHE A 378 17.28 -1.83 -7.94
C PHE A 378 17.58 -0.63 -7.07
N ARG A 379 17.09 -0.63 -5.82
CA ARG A 379 17.36 0.46 -4.87
C ARG A 379 18.85 0.66 -4.63
N PHE A 380 19.58 -0.45 -4.51
CA PHE A 380 21.04 -0.49 -4.31
C PHE A 380 21.77 -0.94 -5.58
N GLY A 381 21.30 -0.51 -6.76
CA GLY A 381 21.83 -0.96 -8.06
C GLY A 381 23.36 -0.85 -8.19
N HIS A 382 23.97 0.23 -7.67
CA HIS A 382 25.42 0.38 -7.68
C HIS A 382 26.15 -0.69 -6.84
N LEU A 383 25.63 -1.05 -5.66
CA LEU A 383 26.23 -2.08 -4.81
C LEU A 383 26.05 -3.48 -5.42
N ILE A 384 24.92 -3.73 -6.08
CA ILE A 384 24.68 -5.00 -6.78
C ILE A 384 25.62 -5.11 -7.98
N LEU A 385 25.81 -4.01 -8.73
CA LEU A 385 26.74 -3.98 -9.85
C LEU A 385 28.18 -4.22 -9.41
N THR A 386 28.65 -3.55 -8.35
CA THR A 386 30.01 -3.79 -7.82
C THR A 386 30.18 -5.23 -7.35
N LEU A 387 29.18 -5.79 -6.66
CA LEU A 387 29.18 -7.19 -6.25
C LEU A 387 29.25 -8.15 -7.45
N CYS A 388 28.54 -7.87 -8.54
CA CYS A 388 28.61 -8.65 -9.77
C CYS A 388 30.00 -8.60 -10.41
N VAL A 389 30.58 -7.41 -10.54
CA VAL A 389 31.91 -7.22 -11.13
C VAL A 389 32.96 -7.95 -10.30
N VAL A 390 32.94 -7.79 -8.97
CA VAL A 390 33.86 -8.49 -8.07
C VAL A 390 33.69 -10.01 -8.17
N SER A 391 32.46 -10.50 -8.23
CA SER A 391 32.17 -11.94 -8.37
C SER A 391 32.65 -12.49 -9.72
N LEU A 392 32.47 -11.74 -10.81
CA LEU A 392 32.94 -12.11 -12.14
C LEU A 392 34.47 -12.17 -12.19
N LEU A 393 35.15 -11.17 -11.61
CA LEU A 393 36.62 -11.14 -11.52
C LEU A 393 37.15 -12.30 -10.66
N ALA A 394 36.48 -12.61 -9.55
CA ALA A 394 36.81 -13.73 -8.68
C ALA A 394 36.69 -15.09 -9.41
N VAL A 395 35.59 -15.30 -10.14
CA VAL A 395 35.38 -16.51 -10.97
C VAL A 395 36.43 -16.59 -12.08
N SER A 396 36.70 -15.48 -12.78
CA SER A 396 37.67 -15.43 -13.88
C SER A 396 39.10 -15.71 -13.39
N TYR A 397 39.49 -15.14 -12.25
CA TYR A 397 40.78 -15.41 -11.61
C TYR A 397 40.92 -16.88 -11.21
N ALA A 398 39.88 -17.46 -10.61
CA ALA A 398 39.91 -18.86 -10.21
C ALA A 398 39.99 -19.81 -11.42
N LEU A 399 39.28 -19.50 -12.52
CA LEU A 399 39.37 -20.22 -13.78
C LEU A 399 40.76 -20.09 -14.42
N TYR A 400 41.37 -18.91 -14.37
CA TYR A 400 42.73 -18.70 -14.88
C TYR A 400 43.77 -19.48 -14.09
N ALA A 401 43.68 -19.45 -12.75
CA ALA A 401 44.63 -20.11 -11.87
C ALA A 401 44.58 -21.64 -11.97
N ASN A 402 43.40 -22.23 -12.19
CA ASN A 402 43.18 -23.68 -12.19
C ASN A 402 42.16 -24.14 -13.25
N TYR A 403 42.48 -23.89 -14.52
CA TYR A 403 41.58 -24.14 -15.65
C TYR A 403 41.05 -25.58 -15.72
N ASN A 404 41.94 -26.58 -15.64
CA ASN A 404 41.57 -27.99 -15.78
C ASN A 404 40.62 -28.48 -14.67
N THR A 405 40.66 -27.85 -13.50
CA THR A 405 39.83 -28.22 -12.34
C THR A 405 38.44 -27.59 -12.41
N PHE A 406 38.35 -26.33 -12.85
CA PHE A 406 37.12 -25.54 -12.82
C PHE A 406 36.35 -25.48 -14.14
N TYR A 407 36.98 -25.78 -15.28
CA TYR A 407 36.32 -25.87 -16.59
C TYR A 407 35.63 -27.24 -16.75
N ARG A 408 34.57 -27.47 -15.97
CA ARG A 408 33.72 -28.68 -16.05
C ARG A 408 32.26 -28.32 -16.32
N ALA A 409 31.60 -29.13 -17.13
CA ALA A 409 30.17 -28.99 -17.43
C ALA A 409 29.30 -28.99 -16.15
N ASP A 410 29.73 -29.72 -15.12
CA ASP A 410 29.04 -29.83 -13.82
C ASP A 410 28.80 -28.46 -13.16
N TYR A 411 29.79 -27.55 -13.20
CA TYR A 411 29.66 -26.22 -12.61
C TYR A 411 28.74 -25.32 -13.43
N PHE A 412 28.74 -25.47 -14.75
CA PHE A 412 27.81 -24.76 -15.62
C PHE A 412 26.36 -25.22 -15.36
N ILE A 413 26.13 -26.53 -15.28
CA ILE A 413 24.83 -27.10 -14.92
C ILE A 413 24.37 -26.60 -13.55
N PHE A 414 25.26 -26.59 -12.55
CA PHE A 414 24.96 -26.09 -11.22
C PHE A 414 24.60 -24.59 -11.22
N PHE A 415 25.35 -23.77 -11.96
CA PHE A 415 25.06 -22.35 -12.16
C PHE A 415 23.70 -22.14 -12.82
N SER A 416 23.40 -22.87 -13.89
CA SER A 416 22.10 -22.80 -14.59
C SER A 416 20.96 -23.23 -13.67
N LEU A 417 21.12 -24.30 -12.90
CA LEU A 417 20.09 -24.77 -11.97
C LEU A 417 19.79 -23.77 -10.87
N ASN A 418 20.84 -23.14 -10.33
CA ASN A 418 20.68 -22.11 -9.32
C ASN A 418 19.99 -20.87 -9.91
N SER A 419 20.49 -20.39 -11.05
CA SER A 419 20.02 -19.15 -11.68
C SER A 419 18.58 -19.28 -12.18
N PHE A 420 18.29 -20.31 -12.96
CA PHE A 420 16.98 -20.49 -13.62
C PHE A 420 16.03 -21.35 -12.77
N GLY A 421 16.49 -22.52 -12.33
CA GLY A 421 15.64 -23.53 -11.69
C GLY A 421 15.09 -23.09 -10.34
N VAL A 422 15.99 -22.80 -9.38
CA VAL A 422 15.60 -22.40 -8.02
C VAL A 422 14.84 -21.08 -8.03
N SER A 423 15.30 -20.10 -8.80
CA SER A 423 14.64 -18.78 -8.90
C SER A 423 13.23 -18.88 -9.48
N LEU A 424 13.04 -19.59 -10.59
CA LEU A 424 11.71 -19.71 -11.19
C LEU A 424 10.77 -20.55 -10.33
N LEU A 425 11.27 -21.63 -9.71
CA LEU A 425 10.50 -22.42 -8.76
C LEU A 425 10.07 -21.58 -7.55
N SER A 426 10.94 -20.71 -7.04
CA SER A 426 10.66 -19.83 -5.91
C SER A 426 9.55 -18.83 -6.23
N PHE A 427 9.52 -18.32 -7.47
CA PHE A 427 8.48 -17.45 -7.98
C PHE A 427 7.14 -18.18 -8.13
N ILE A 428 7.12 -19.34 -8.79
CA ILE A 428 5.90 -20.12 -9.04
C ILE A 428 5.23 -20.58 -7.74
N VAL A 429 6.03 -21.02 -6.76
CA VAL A 429 5.52 -21.57 -5.49
C VAL A 429 5.17 -20.46 -4.49
N GLY A 430 5.53 -19.20 -4.76
CA GLY A 430 5.21 -18.06 -3.88
C GLY A 430 6.09 -17.96 -2.64
N CYS A 431 7.32 -18.49 -2.68
CA CYS A 431 8.24 -18.48 -1.53
C CYS A 431 8.86 -17.11 -1.22
N ARG A 432 8.64 -16.12 -2.06
CA ARG A 432 9.06 -14.74 -1.83
C ARG A 432 7.95 -13.84 -1.29
N GLU A 433 6.79 -14.40 -0.98
CA GLU A 433 5.75 -13.62 -0.32
C GLU A 433 6.29 -13.03 1.01
N PRO A 434 6.19 -11.71 1.18
CA PRO A 434 6.69 -11.04 2.38
C PRO A 434 5.88 -11.45 3.61
N SER A 435 6.56 -11.51 4.76
CA SER A 435 5.91 -11.66 6.07
C SER A 435 5.08 -10.40 6.43
N ILE A 436 4.20 -10.52 7.43
CA ILE A 436 3.36 -9.41 7.90
C ILE A 436 4.23 -8.20 8.32
N VAL A 437 5.36 -8.49 8.96
CA VAL A 437 6.35 -7.48 9.38
C VAL A 437 6.97 -6.78 8.16
N GLU A 438 7.34 -7.52 7.12
CA GLU A 438 7.92 -6.96 5.89
C GLU A 438 6.91 -6.11 5.12
N VAL A 439 5.66 -6.56 4.99
CA VAL A 439 4.57 -5.74 4.40
C VAL A 439 4.37 -4.45 5.20
N SER A 440 4.33 -4.54 6.53
CA SER A 440 4.22 -3.38 7.42
C SER A 440 5.43 -2.44 7.27
N GLN A 441 6.65 -2.97 7.12
CA GLN A 441 7.87 -2.19 6.87
C GLN A 441 7.79 -1.42 5.56
N ILE A 442 7.35 -2.09 4.48
CA ILE A 442 7.19 -1.47 3.17
C ILE A 442 6.15 -0.34 3.24
N ASN A 443 5.00 -0.58 3.86
CA ASN A 443 3.97 0.44 4.04
C ASN A 443 4.47 1.65 4.86
N GLU A 444 5.12 1.43 6.01
CA GLU A 444 5.70 2.51 6.85
C GLU A 444 6.83 3.27 6.15
N ARG A 445 7.54 2.64 5.21
CA ARG A 445 8.65 3.22 4.46
C ARG A 445 8.15 4.10 3.32
N GLU A 446 7.21 3.58 2.54
CA GLU A 446 6.68 4.23 1.34
C GLU A 446 5.66 5.33 1.70
N ASN A 447 4.73 5.07 2.64
CA ASN A 447 3.71 6.02 3.14
C ASN A 447 3.06 6.89 2.03
N LYS A 448 2.76 6.29 0.87
CA LYS A 448 2.22 7.00 -0.30
C LYS A 448 0.91 6.44 -0.82
N ASN A 449 0.50 5.26 -0.33
CA ASN A 449 -0.79 4.68 -0.67
C ASN A 449 -1.86 5.24 0.25
N VAL A 450 -2.60 6.23 -0.25
CA VAL A 450 -3.61 6.97 0.51
C VAL A 450 -5.00 6.90 -0.12
N ALA A 451 -5.10 6.45 -1.38
CA ALA A 451 -6.32 6.36 -2.16
C ALA A 451 -7.47 5.64 -1.43
N ASP A 452 -7.18 4.49 -0.83
CA ASP A 452 -8.15 3.69 -0.11
C ASP A 452 -8.71 4.39 1.13
N GLY A 453 -7.82 4.97 1.94
CA GLY A 453 -8.20 5.75 3.11
C GLY A 453 -9.08 6.93 2.73
N LEU A 454 -8.73 7.62 1.64
CA LEU A 454 -9.52 8.73 1.08
C LEU A 454 -10.89 8.27 0.57
N ALA A 455 -10.97 7.14 -0.12
CA ALA A 455 -12.22 6.60 -0.66
C ALA A 455 -13.19 6.18 0.47
N TRP A 456 -12.71 5.43 1.46
CA TRP A 456 -13.52 5.06 2.62
C TRP A 456 -13.92 6.25 3.48
N SER A 457 -13.01 7.23 3.66
CA SER A 457 -13.30 8.51 4.32
C SER A 457 -14.48 9.21 3.64
N TYR A 458 -14.43 9.33 2.32
CA TYR A 458 -15.44 10.02 1.54
C TYR A 458 -16.77 9.29 1.53
N TYR A 459 -16.74 7.96 1.45
CA TYR A 459 -17.93 7.14 1.53
C TYR A 459 -18.62 7.25 2.90
N PHE A 460 -17.98 6.83 3.98
CA PHE A 460 -18.60 6.82 5.32
C PHE A 460 -18.80 8.22 5.90
N GLY A 461 -17.90 9.15 5.60
CA GLY A 461 -17.92 10.52 6.11
C GLY A 461 -18.90 11.44 5.39
N TYR A 462 -19.30 11.12 4.15
CA TYR A 462 -20.14 11.97 3.32
C TYR A 462 -21.18 11.19 2.51
N LEU A 463 -20.76 10.42 1.50
CA LEU A 463 -21.67 9.87 0.48
C LEU A 463 -22.76 8.95 1.05
N LYS A 464 -22.41 8.09 2.01
CA LYS A 464 -23.36 7.19 2.68
C LYS A 464 -24.48 7.96 3.41
N LEU A 465 -24.24 9.21 3.80
CA LEU A 465 -25.19 10.04 4.54
C LEU A 465 -26.09 10.84 3.59
N VAL A 466 -25.49 11.44 2.57
CA VAL A 466 -26.17 12.43 1.72
C VAL A 466 -26.87 11.79 0.52
N LEU A 467 -26.28 10.76 -0.10
CA LEU A 467 -26.87 10.13 -1.29
C LEU A 467 -28.26 9.53 -0.99
N PRO A 468 -28.51 8.85 0.14
CA PRO A 468 -29.84 8.33 0.42
C PRO A 468 -30.92 9.41 0.52
N LYS A 469 -30.54 10.63 0.92
CA LYS A 469 -31.43 11.78 1.18
C LYS A 469 -31.60 12.74 0.00
N LEU A 470 -30.77 12.62 -1.03
CA LEU A 470 -30.76 13.54 -2.17
C LEU A 470 -32.13 13.69 -2.84
N ASP A 471 -32.82 12.59 -3.11
CA ASP A 471 -34.12 12.58 -3.78
C ASP A 471 -35.20 13.28 -2.93
N GLU A 472 -35.15 13.09 -1.61
CA GLU A 472 -36.01 13.78 -0.65
C GLU A 472 -35.74 15.29 -0.64
N GLN A 473 -34.46 15.72 -0.70
CA GLN A 473 -34.07 17.13 -0.74
C GLN A 473 -34.52 17.82 -2.04
N ILE A 474 -34.33 17.16 -3.19
CA ILE A 474 -34.82 17.67 -4.48
C ILE A 474 -36.35 17.75 -4.46
N GLY A 475 -37.03 16.73 -3.93
CA GLY A 475 -38.50 16.69 -3.86
C GLY A 475 -39.11 17.75 -2.94
N LYS A 476 -38.38 18.24 -1.94
CA LYS A 476 -38.81 19.32 -1.03
C LYS A 476 -38.57 20.72 -1.59
N SER A 477 -37.67 20.87 -2.56
CA SER A 477 -37.35 22.18 -3.15
C SER A 477 -38.46 22.62 -4.10
N GLU A 478 -39.07 23.78 -3.84
CA GLU A 478 -40.10 24.36 -4.74
C GLU A 478 -39.50 24.69 -6.11
N ASP A 479 -38.30 25.25 -6.14
CA ASP A 479 -37.61 25.66 -7.36
C ASP A 479 -37.13 24.47 -8.21
N TYR A 480 -36.58 23.43 -7.58
CA TYR A 480 -35.81 22.40 -8.30
C TYR A 480 -36.52 21.06 -8.47
N ARG A 481 -37.66 20.82 -7.80
CA ARG A 481 -38.36 19.52 -7.82
C ARG A 481 -38.72 19.04 -9.23
N TYR A 482 -39.08 19.97 -10.12
CA TYR A 482 -39.47 19.70 -11.51
C TYR A 482 -38.39 20.07 -12.52
N GLU A 483 -37.41 20.90 -12.14
CA GLU A 483 -36.32 21.32 -13.02
C GLU A 483 -35.19 20.30 -13.10
N VAL A 484 -34.88 19.64 -11.97
CA VAL A 484 -33.87 18.57 -11.91
C VAL A 484 -34.49 17.28 -12.40
N SER A 485 -34.38 17.04 -13.71
CA SER A 485 -34.95 15.86 -14.38
C SER A 485 -34.32 14.56 -13.89
N ARG A 486 -33.00 14.56 -13.66
CA ARG A 486 -32.26 13.40 -13.16
C ARG A 486 -31.78 13.65 -11.73
N ARG A 487 -32.43 12.96 -10.80
CA ARG A 487 -32.17 13.07 -9.35
C ARG A 487 -30.94 12.27 -8.92
N LYS A 488 -29.79 12.64 -9.50
CA LYS A 488 -28.47 12.07 -9.23
C LYS A 488 -27.48 13.16 -8.83
N LEU A 489 -26.52 12.80 -7.98
CA LEU A 489 -25.35 13.61 -7.71
C LEU A 489 -24.26 13.30 -8.75
N TYR A 490 -23.89 14.30 -9.54
CA TYR A 490 -22.77 14.21 -10.48
C TYR A 490 -21.48 14.60 -9.75
N ILE A 491 -20.56 13.65 -9.60
CA ILE A 491 -19.30 13.83 -8.87
C ILE A 491 -18.17 14.01 -9.87
N LEU A 492 -17.63 15.22 -9.92
CA LEU A 492 -16.54 15.62 -10.78
C LEU A 492 -15.19 15.13 -10.24
N LEU A 493 -14.41 14.51 -11.13
CA LEU A 493 -13.13 13.87 -10.84
C LEU A 493 -12.04 14.44 -11.78
N PRO A 494 -11.50 15.65 -11.49
CA PRO A 494 -10.45 16.26 -12.30
C PRO A 494 -9.15 15.46 -12.19
N LYS A 495 -8.56 15.13 -13.35
CA LYS A 495 -7.31 14.37 -13.44
C LYS A 495 -6.16 15.01 -12.66
N ASN A 496 -6.03 16.33 -12.74
CA ASN A 496 -4.99 17.08 -12.03
C ASN A 496 -5.23 17.24 -10.52
N CYS A 497 -6.28 16.62 -9.97
CA CYS A 497 -6.74 16.71 -8.57
C CYS A 497 -7.20 18.08 -8.08
N TYR A 498 -7.04 19.13 -8.89
CA TYR A 498 -7.35 20.49 -8.47
C TYR A 498 -8.85 20.73 -8.56
N THR A 499 -9.45 21.20 -7.47
CA THR A 499 -10.88 21.53 -7.43
C THR A 499 -11.05 23.03 -7.27
N PHE A 500 -11.79 23.66 -8.17
CA PHE A 500 -12.18 25.05 -8.00
C PHE A 500 -13.18 25.21 -6.86
N GLU A 501 -13.20 26.40 -6.24
CA GLU A 501 -14.17 26.74 -5.20
C GLU A 501 -15.61 26.62 -5.72
N THR A 502 -15.83 27.11 -6.94
CA THR A 502 -17.09 27.09 -7.67
C THR A 502 -16.84 26.57 -9.10
N ILE A 503 -17.85 25.92 -9.70
CA ILE A 503 -17.67 25.18 -10.96
C ILE A 503 -17.66 26.10 -12.19
N ASP A 504 -18.36 27.23 -12.10
CA ASP A 504 -18.39 28.31 -13.10
C ASP A 504 -16.99 28.89 -13.39
N LYS A 505 -16.10 28.90 -12.40
CA LYS A 505 -14.68 29.29 -12.58
C LYS A 505 -13.90 28.30 -13.46
N ALA A 506 -14.33 27.05 -13.52
CA ALA A 506 -13.70 26.00 -14.33
C ALA A 506 -14.27 25.97 -15.75
N ASP A 507 -15.60 26.04 -15.88
CA ASP A 507 -16.31 26.13 -17.16
C ASP A 507 -17.46 27.15 -17.04
N PRO A 508 -17.34 28.35 -17.65
CA PRO A 508 -18.35 29.41 -17.56
C PRO A 508 -19.74 29.02 -18.07
N ARG A 509 -19.85 27.93 -18.86
CA ARG A 509 -21.14 27.41 -19.35
C ARG A 509 -21.93 26.68 -18.26
N VAL A 510 -21.26 26.30 -17.17
CA VAL A 510 -21.87 25.66 -16.00
C VAL A 510 -22.12 26.72 -14.94
N THR A 511 -23.33 27.30 -14.97
CA THR A 511 -23.72 28.39 -14.07
C THR A 511 -24.34 27.87 -12.78
N ILE A 512 -24.23 28.62 -11.69
CA ILE A 512 -24.84 28.27 -10.39
C ILE A 512 -26.32 28.68 -10.43
N ALA A 513 -27.22 27.73 -10.16
CA ALA A 513 -28.65 28.02 -10.04
C ALA A 513 -29.03 28.36 -8.58
N GLY A 514 -28.46 27.63 -7.62
CA GLY A 514 -28.72 27.85 -6.19
C GLY A 514 -28.41 26.60 -5.36
N ASN A 515 -28.94 26.52 -4.15
CA ASN A 515 -28.72 25.41 -3.22
C ASN A 515 -30.01 24.64 -2.95
N LEU A 516 -29.90 23.32 -2.76
CA LEU A 516 -30.98 22.54 -2.15
C LEU A 516 -31.11 22.87 -0.66
N GLU A 517 -32.29 22.59 -0.11
CA GLU A 517 -32.52 22.64 1.34
C GLU A 517 -31.48 21.79 2.09
N PRO A 518 -30.79 22.35 3.10
CA PRO A 518 -29.74 21.64 3.79
C PRO A 518 -30.26 20.43 4.56
N TYR A 519 -29.47 19.35 4.57
CA TYR A 519 -29.70 18.21 5.46
C TYR A 519 -28.88 18.38 6.73
N GLU A 520 -29.54 18.37 7.89
CA GLU A 520 -28.90 18.52 9.20
C GLU A 520 -28.95 17.23 10.00
N MET A 521 -27.83 16.85 10.63
CA MET A 521 -27.79 15.77 11.60
C MET A 521 -26.69 15.96 12.65
N ASN A 522 -26.84 15.34 13.81
CA ASN A 522 -25.78 15.31 14.81
C ASN A 522 -24.72 14.29 14.41
N ARG A 523 -23.44 14.67 14.46
CA ARG A 523 -22.35 13.74 14.09
C ARG A 523 -21.04 14.10 14.76
N ALA A 524 -20.38 13.09 15.32
CA ALA A 524 -19.02 13.18 15.86
C ALA A 524 -18.86 14.35 16.85
N GLY A 525 -19.85 14.55 17.72
CA GLY A 525 -19.83 15.62 18.71
C GLY A 525 -20.28 16.99 18.19
N ILE A 526 -20.61 17.12 16.90
CA ILE A 526 -21.13 18.36 16.32
C ILE A 526 -22.65 18.27 16.25
N LEU A 527 -23.32 19.18 16.97
CA LEU A 527 -24.78 19.34 16.96
C LEU A 527 -25.23 20.02 15.66
N LYS A 528 -26.26 19.47 14.99
CA LYS A 528 -26.86 20.00 13.75
C LYS A 528 -25.82 20.31 12.67
N ARG A 529 -24.96 19.33 12.38
CA ARG A 529 -24.01 19.44 11.27
C ARG A 529 -24.77 19.54 9.94
N VAL A 530 -24.43 20.57 9.17
CA VAL A 530 -25.11 20.94 7.92
C VAL A 530 -24.44 20.30 6.70
N TYR A 531 -25.22 19.65 5.85
CA TYR A 531 -24.82 19.12 4.54
C TYR A 531 -25.61 19.85 3.45
N ARG A 532 -24.90 20.49 2.51
CA ARG A 532 -25.48 21.29 1.42
C ARG A 532 -25.13 20.67 0.07
N HIS A 533 -26.03 20.86 -0.89
CA HIS A 533 -25.84 20.53 -2.29
C HIS A 533 -26.14 21.75 -3.17
N THR A 534 -25.32 21.99 -4.18
CA THR A 534 -25.52 23.09 -5.15
C THR A 534 -26.13 22.55 -6.44
N VAL A 535 -27.20 23.20 -6.90
CA VAL A 535 -27.78 22.98 -8.23
C VAL A 535 -27.08 23.89 -9.23
N HIS A 536 -26.65 23.31 -10.34
CA HIS A 536 -26.03 23.99 -11.46
C HIS A 536 -26.91 23.90 -12.69
N LYS A 537 -26.81 24.91 -13.54
CA LYS A 537 -27.55 25.05 -14.79
C LYS A 537 -26.58 25.10 -15.96
N ILE A 538 -26.86 24.27 -16.96
CA ILE A 538 -26.12 24.22 -18.23
C ILE A 538 -27.08 24.58 -19.35
N GLU A 539 -26.67 25.52 -20.20
CA GLU A 539 -27.42 25.91 -21.40
C GLU A 539 -26.62 25.53 -22.64
N MET A 540 -27.20 24.68 -23.49
CA MET A 540 -26.60 24.26 -24.76
C MET A 540 -27.40 24.80 -25.92
N LEU A 541 -26.74 25.59 -26.77
CA LEU A 541 -27.31 26.05 -28.04
C LEU A 541 -27.36 24.89 -29.03
N ARG A 542 -28.55 24.61 -29.55
CA ARG A 542 -28.73 23.67 -30.64
C ARG A 542 -28.42 24.36 -31.98
N PRO A 543 -28.11 23.57 -33.04
CA PRO A 543 -27.89 24.11 -34.38
C PRO A 543 -29.10 24.85 -34.96
N ASP A 544 -30.31 24.55 -34.49
CA ASP A 544 -31.57 25.20 -34.88
C ASP A 544 -31.83 26.53 -34.14
N GLY A 545 -30.92 26.95 -33.25
CA GLY A 545 -31.05 28.16 -32.44
C GLY A 545 -31.87 28.00 -31.14
N SER A 546 -32.44 26.82 -30.88
CA SER A 546 -33.10 26.52 -29.60
C SER A 546 -32.07 26.20 -28.50
N VAL A 547 -32.46 26.36 -27.23
CA VAL A 547 -31.56 26.17 -26.08
C VAL A 547 -32.05 25.02 -25.21
N ASP A 548 -31.23 23.99 -25.08
CA ASP A 548 -31.43 22.94 -24.09
C ASP A 548 -30.95 23.40 -22.72
N LYS A 549 -31.80 23.25 -21.70
CA LYS A 549 -31.49 23.62 -20.32
C LYS A 549 -31.42 22.36 -19.47
N TYR A 550 -30.33 22.19 -18.75
CA TYR A 550 -30.11 21.08 -17.83
C TYR A 550 -29.86 21.61 -16.43
N HIS A 551 -30.64 21.16 -15.45
CA HIS A 551 -30.39 21.42 -14.02
C HIS A 551 -29.88 20.14 -13.34
N LEU A 552 -28.70 20.23 -12.74
CA LEU A 552 -27.96 19.09 -12.19
C LEU A 552 -27.43 19.41 -10.80
N VAL A 553 -27.44 18.42 -9.90
CA VAL A 553 -26.70 18.52 -8.65
C VAL A 553 -25.26 18.07 -8.91
N LEU A 554 -24.31 18.99 -8.74
CA LEU A 554 -22.94 18.85 -9.24
C LEU A 554 -21.91 19.30 -8.20
N GLU A 555 -20.93 18.44 -7.92
CA GLU A 555 -19.87 18.70 -6.93
C GLU A 555 -18.54 18.05 -7.34
N TYR A 556 -17.41 18.61 -6.90
CA TYR A 556 -16.12 17.94 -7.00
C TYR A 556 -15.92 16.93 -5.86
N ALA A 557 -15.24 15.81 -6.15
CA ALA A 557 -14.77 14.90 -5.11
C ALA A 557 -13.75 15.61 -4.21
N THR A 558 -14.16 15.98 -3.00
CA THR A 558 -13.31 16.74 -2.06
C THR A 558 -11.96 16.07 -1.73
N PRO A 559 -11.85 14.72 -1.65
CA PRO A 559 -10.56 14.06 -1.39
C PRO A 559 -9.49 14.33 -2.47
N LEU A 560 -9.87 14.63 -3.71
CA LEU A 560 -8.91 14.95 -4.77
C LEU A 560 -8.14 16.23 -4.44
N MET A 561 -8.80 17.24 -3.87
CA MET A 561 -8.08 18.44 -3.41
C MET A 561 -7.05 18.11 -2.31
N SER A 562 -7.30 17.08 -1.49
CA SER A 562 -6.30 16.64 -0.50
C SER A 562 -5.09 15.99 -1.19
N LEU A 563 -5.29 15.19 -2.24
CA LEU A 563 -4.20 14.66 -3.07
C LEU A 563 -3.41 15.77 -3.78
N TYR A 564 -4.10 16.80 -4.27
CA TYR A 564 -3.44 17.98 -4.84
C TYR A 564 -2.56 18.68 -3.81
N ASP A 565 -3.11 19.01 -2.65
CA ASP A 565 -2.38 19.67 -1.56
C ASP A 565 -1.19 18.82 -1.07
N MET A 566 -1.33 17.49 -0.99
CA MET A 566 -0.24 16.57 -0.68
C MET A 566 0.86 16.61 -1.76
N SER A 567 0.51 16.75 -3.03
CA SER A 567 1.50 16.81 -4.11
C SER A 567 2.27 18.13 -4.18
N VAL A 568 1.69 19.20 -3.62
CA VAL A 568 2.29 20.53 -3.55
C VAL A 568 3.08 20.71 -2.26
N ASN A 569 2.67 20.06 -1.16
CA ASN A 569 3.36 20.12 0.11
C ASN A 569 4.61 19.23 0.13
N THR A 570 5.79 19.84 0.28
CA THR A 570 7.08 19.14 0.35
C THR A 570 7.17 18.16 1.51
N GLU A 571 6.43 18.40 2.62
CA GLU A 571 6.42 17.51 3.78
C GLU A 571 5.65 16.21 3.54
N ALA A 572 4.66 16.22 2.64
CA ALA A 572 3.88 15.04 2.31
C ALA A 572 4.63 14.11 1.34
N GLY A 573 5.59 14.64 0.55
CA GLY A 573 6.50 13.83 -0.25
C GLY A 573 5.85 13.04 -1.40
N LEU A 574 4.65 13.44 -1.83
CA LEU A 574 3.92 12.84 -2.96
C LEU A 574 4.28 13.56 -4.26
N SER A 575 4.84 12.85 -5.25
CA SER A 575 5.13 13.46 -6.57
C SER A 575 3.84 13.64 -7.39
N ARG A 576 3.92 14.41 -8.50
CA ARG A 576 2.78 14.55 -9.42
C ARG A 576 2.42 13.23 -10.09
N GLU A 577 3.43 12.45 -10.49
CA GLU A 577 3.22 11.14 -11.09
C GLU A 577 2.57 10.17 -10.10
N GLU A 578 3.08 10.13 -8.86
CA GLU A 578 2.52 9.30 -7.78
C GLU A 578 1.08 9.72 -7.46
N ARG A 579 0.79 11.02 -7.45
CA ARG A 579 -0.57 11.54 -7.27
C ARG A 579 -1.52 11.03 -8.35
N ASP A 580 -1.12 11.09 -9.62
CA ASP A 580 -1.97 10.65 -10.73
C ASP A 580 -2.27 9.14 -10.62
N GLU A 581 -1.32 8.33 -10.16
CA GLU A 581 -1.55 6.92 -9.83
C GLU A 581 -2.58 6.76 -8.68
N GLN A 582 -2.45 7.55 -7.61
CA GLN A 582 -3.41 7.55 -6.49
C GLN A 582 -4.82 7.95 -6.91
N VAL A 583 -5.00 8.83 -7.91
CA VAL A 583 -6.32 9.18 -8.45
C VAL A 583 -7.00 7.97 -9.07
N VAL A 584 -6.28 7.23 -9.90
CA VAL A 584 -6.82 6.03 -10.56
C VAL A 584 -7.25 5.01 -9.52
N LEU A 585 -6.42 4.77 -8.51
CA LEU A 585 -6.73 3.89 -7.38
C LEU A 585 -7.97 4.38 -6.61
N PHE A 586 -8.05 5.68 -6.33
CA PHE A 586 -9.19 6.28 -5.62
C PHE A 586 -10.49 6.10 -6.39
N ILE A 587 -10.50 6.38 -7.70
CA ILE A 587 -11.70 6.24 -8.55
C ILE A 587 -12.14 4.77 -8.61
N ARG A 588 -11.20 3.85 -8.84
CA ARG A 588 -11.48 2.40 -8.86
C ARG A 588 -12.09 1.96 -7.54
N LYS A 589 -11.46 2.31 -6.42
CA LYS A 589 -11.92 1.92 -5.08
C LYS A 589 -13.26 2.53 -4.72
N LEU A 590 -13.46 3.82 -5.02
CA LEU A 590 -14.74 4.49 -4.77
C LEU A 590 -15.88 3.83 -5.56
N LYS A 591 -15.64 3.48 -6.83
CA LYS A 591 -16.60 2.77 -7.66
C LYS A 591 -16.93 1.38 -7.08
N GLU A 592 -15.92 0.61 -6.69
CA GLU A 592 -16.12 -0.70 -6.03
C GLU A 592 -16.97 -0.60 -4.75
N ILE A 593 -16.76 0.43 -3.94
CA ILE A 593 -17.54 0.66 -2.70
C ILE A 593 -18.99 1.02 -3.05
N LEU A 594 -19.19 1.94 -3.99
CA LEU A 594 -20.52 2.45 -4.32
C LEU A 594 -21.38 1.43 -5.09
N ASP A 595 -20.78 0.63 -5.99
CA ASP A 595 -21.49 -0.40 -6.76
C ASP A 595 -22.05 -1.50 -5.86
N LYS A 596 -21.40 -1.76 -4.70
CA LYS A 596 -21.86 -2.72 -3.69
C LYS A 596 -22.88 -2.15 -2.72
N CYS A 597 -23.03 -0.83 -2.63
CA CYS A 597 -23.94 -0.17 -1.70
C CYS A 597 -25.35 0.00 -2.31
N PRO A 598 -26.37 -0.75 -1.86
CA PRO A 598 -27.71 -0.68 -2.46
C PRO A 598 -28.37 0.69 -2.30
N GLU A 599 -28.12 1.38 -1.18
CA GLU A 599 -28.71 2.68 -0.86
C GLU A 599 -28.17 3.82 -1.73
N CYS A 600 -26.94 3.65 -2.25
CA CYS A 600 -26.28 4.61 -3.13
C CYS A 600 -26.50 4.30 -4.62
N LYS A 601 -26.91 3.08 -4.95
CA LYS A 601 -27.09 2.62 -6.33
C LYS A 601 -28.01 3.56 -7.10
N ASN A 602 -27.61 3.92 -8.32
CA ASN A 602 -28.33 4.83 -9.21
C ASN A 602 -28.56 6.27 -8.68
N LYS A 603 -27.94 6.67 -7.56
CA LYS A 603 -28.06 8.04 -7.01
C LYS A 603 -26.85 8.94 -7.28
N TYR A 604 -25.80 8.40 -7.89
CA TYR A 604 -24.60 9.14 -8.25
C TYR A 604 -24.21 8.86 -9.71
N GLU A 605 -23.36 9.73 -10.25
CA GLU A 605 -22.64 9.53 -11.50
C GLU A 605 -21.20 10.02 -11.31
N LEU A 606 -20.21 9.15 -11.55
CA LEU A 606 -18.80 9.55 -11.51
C LEU A 606 -18.40 10.14 -12.86
N VAL A 607 -17.86 11.36 -12.84
CA VAL A 607 -17.53 12.14 -14.04
C VAL A 607 -16.03 12.49 -14.05
N PRO A 608 -15.18 11.62 -14.62
CA PRO A 608 -13.78 11.95 -14.91
C PRO A 608 -13.68 13.16 -15.84
N ILE A 609 -12.85 14.13 -15.50
CA ILE A 609 -12.59 15.32 -16.32
C ILE A 609 -11.10 15.40 -16.65
N GLY A 610 -10.79 15.57 -17.95
CA GLY A 610 -9.44 15.81 -18.45
C GLY A 610 -8.97 17.26 -18.23
N ASP A 611 -7.83 17.62 -18.80
CA ASP A 611 -7.16 18.90 -18.50
C ASP A 611 -7.83 20.13 -19.17
N ASN A 612 -8.66 19.92 -20.19
CA ASN A 612 -9.25 21.01 -21.00
C ASN A 612 -10.56 21.60 -20.43
N ASN A 613 -10.95 21.26 -19.19
CA ASN A 613 -12.11 21.82 -18.47
C ASN A 613 -13.44 21.91 -19.27
N GLN A 614 -13.68 21.00 -20.20
CA GLN A 614 -14.95 20.91 -20.96
C GLN A 614 -16.04 20.20 -20.15
N ILE A 615 -16.34 20.72 -18.96
CA ILE A 615 -17.24 20.09 -17.99
C ILE A 615 -18.65 19.98 -18.58
N ALA A 616 -19.13 21.05 -19.21
CA ALA A 616 -20.47 21.10 -19.78
C ALA A 616 -20.68 20.03 -20.87
N ASP A 617 -19.70 19.85 -21.75
CA ASP A 617 -19.78 18.90 -22.86
C ASP A 617 -19.80 17.45 -22.35
N VAL A 618 -18.91 17.12 -21.41
CA VAL A 618 -18.85 15.79 -20.79
C VAL A 618 -20.13 15.44 -20.05
N LEU A 619 -20.71 16.40 -19.30
CA LEU A 619 -21.96 16.19 -18.58
C LEU A 619 -23.15 15.96 -19.52
N VAL A 620 -23.28 16.80 -20.56
CA VAL A 620 -24.37 16.68 -21.53
C VAL A 620 -24.26 15.38 -22.33
N GLN A 621 -23.04 14.97 -22.72
CA GLN A 621 -22.83 13.69 -23.37
C GLN A 621 -23.27 12.52 -22.48
N LYS A 622 -22.85 12.50 -21.21
CA LYS A 622 -23.29 11.48 -20.24
C LYS A 622 -24.80 11.47 -20.03
N ILE A 623 -25.46 12.62 -20.13
CA ILE A 623 -26.92 12.68 -20.06
C ILE A 623 -27.52 11.98 -21.28
N LYS A 624 -27.11 12.39 -22.48
CA LYS A 624 -27.59 11.84 -23.75
C LYS A 624 -27.36 10.33 -23.88
N ASP A 625 -26.16 9.84 -23.53
CA ASP A 625 -25.82 8.41 -23.62
C ASP A 625 -26.75 7.53 -22.78
N ALA A 626 -27.24 8.05 -21.66
CA ALA A 626 -28.16 7.33 -20.79
C ALA A 626 -29.65 7.44 -21.20
N ASP A 627 -29.99 8.33 -22.15
CA ASP A 627 -31.35 8.43 -22.73
C ASP A 627 -31.52 7.50 -23.96
N VAL A 628 -30.45 6.86 -24.45
CA VAL A 628 -30.52 5.85 -25.52
C VAL A 628 -30.98 4.51 -24.92
N PRO A 629 -32.06 3.88 -25.40
CA PRO A 629 -32.45 2.53 -24.97
C PRO A 629 -31.33 1.54 -25.35
N VAL A 630 -30.75 0.90 -24.35
CA VAL A 630 -29.69 -0.10 -24.54
C VAL A 630 -30.31 -1.36 -25.15
N GLU A 631 -30.19 -1.53 -26.48
CA GLU A 631 -30.12 -2.88 -27.04
C GLU A 631 -28.84 -3.54 -26.53
N VAL A 632 -28.99 -4.80 -26.11
CA VAL A 632 -28.03 -5.57 -25.32
C VAL A 632 -26.67 -5.63 -26.03
N GLU A 633 -25.65 -4.97 -25.47
CA GLU A 633 -24.25 -5.36 -25.71
C GLU A 633 -23.32 -5.00 -24.54
N THR A 634 -22.77 -6.06 -23.94
CA THR A 634 -21.61 -6.20 -23.06
C THR A 634 -20.89 -4.94 -22.52
N ASN A 635 -21.25 -4.59 -21.28
CA ASN A 635 -20.54 -3.63 -20.42
C ASN A 635 -19.18 -4.16 -19.93
N ALA A 636 -18.13 -3.95 -20.72
CA ALA A 636 -16.73 -3.99 -20.23
C ALA A 636 -15.78 -3.13 -21.10
N TYR A 637 -16.11 -2.92 -22.38
CA TYR A 637 -15.19 -2.30 -23.34
C TYR A 637 -15.28 -0.76 -23.47
N ILE A 638 -16.35 -0.12 -22.96
CA ILE A 638 -16.60 1.32 -23.19
C ILE A 638 -15.78 2.21 -22.22
N TYR A 639 -15.39 1.69 -21.05
CA TYR A 639 -14.60 2.48 -20.08
C TYR A 639 -13.11 2.58 -20.44
N GLU A 640 -12.53 1.57 -21.11
CA GLU A 640 -11.12 1.59 -21.53
C GLU A 640 -10.87 2.59 -22.67
N ASN A 641 -11.84 2.76 -23.58
CA ASN A 641 -11.71 3.70 -24.69
C ASN A 641 -11.84 5.17 -24.28
N ASN A 642 -12.68 5.52 -23.31
CA ASN A 642 -12.83 6.93 -22.89
C ASN A 642 -11.61 7.45 -22.12
N VAL A 643 -10.89 6.59 -21.39
CA VAL A 643 -9.61 6.95 -20.76
C VAL A 643 -8.50 7.06 -21.82
N ALA A 644 -8.52 6.20 -22.84
CA ALA A 644 -7.57 6.28 -23.96
C ALA A 644 -7.84 7.49 -24.90
N GLN A 645 -9.09 7.91 -25.10
CA GLN A 645 -9.41 9.07 -25.95
C GLN A 645 -8.96 10.41 -25.32
N CYS A 646 -8.99 10.51 -23.98
CA CYS A 646 -8.40 11.64 -23.24
C CYS A 646 -6.85 11.67 -23.25
N SER A 647 -6.19 10.70 -23.90
CA SER A 647 -4.74 10.69 -24.09
C SER A 647 -4.30 11.08 -25.51
N ARG A 648 -5.25 11.38 -26.41
CA ARG A 648 -5.00 11.76 -27.82
C ARG A 648 -5.45 13.18 -28.21
N ILE A 649 -5.79 14.02 -27.24
CA ILE A 649 -6.03 15.46 -27.42
C ILE A 649 -5.33 16.17 -26.26
#